data_AF-A0A3A9J6X4-F1
#
_entry.id   AF-A0A3A9J6X4-F1
#
_cell.length_a   1.000
_cell.length_b   1.000
_cell.length_c   1.000
_cell.angle_alpha   90.00
_cell.angle_beta   90.00
_cell.angle_gamma   90.00
#
_symmetry.space_group_name_H-M   'P 1'
#
loop_
_entity.id
_entity.type
_entity.pdbx_description
1 polymer ?
#
loop_
_entity_poly.entity_id
_entity_poly.type
_entity_poly.pdbx_seq_one_letter_code
_entity_poly.pdbx_strand_id
1 'polypeptide(L)'
;WLNIRQDIAHLHETGAIANYDLGVAVDNSLLQSYAEATAAAGWGEPLSANGVTQYMPGVGGRADIGITTQSNTVWLMTQDIRAATHALGQAETASAVPWNMWDGANGRWLNTEDYPKLWTDGRGGTGTPGDASSGGLTQQGDEISGWTPESAHQPDLSFVPYILTGERWMLDNLQAQAAWNVVSQWADMRGEDGNLLVQNNQVRGSAWALRQIDEAAWASPDGSAEQAYFSKVSDANWSWIVQQIPTWTAEQGEAHGWLPGEYGTAGALPPWQQDYFASTAIAAARHGNEDALTYLEWASNFLVGRFQHAADGFAEHDGAAYLLAISDPATGRIFNTWSEIGATTASYNWSNGDGWSHSEGDYVQLALATLSGIAELTGSQAAVDAYHALLADNPPFTTGHDFSRDPTFAIVAPGEDNTPVFQIPAPSVPHDTAPPAHTAPDAAPDSNHGSAPVETAPEAPAAGHPAGGVPLSIVLGGEAWEGNPLAVVLVDGVEVFRGEVTASHAHGGAEIALGHVAAGADHEVVVQFLNDAWGGSEDTDRNLYVEDIRINGISTGSTAALLDSNSDASFSITAPAVQPPAAPAPVQQPGEVPLSIVLGGEAWEGNPLAVVLVDGVEVFRGEVTASHARGGAEIALGHVAAGADHEVVVQFLNDAWGGSEDTDRNLYVEDIRINGVSTGSTAALLDSNNDASFSITVPAAQPPAAPAPVEQAPVPQPAGEVPLSIVLGGEAWEGNPLAVVLVDGVEVFRGEVTASHARGGAEIALGHVAAGAEHEVVVQFLNDAWGGSEDTDRNLYVEDIRINGVSTGSTAALLDSNNDASFSITVPAAPAPVQPLAGEVPLSIVLGGEAWEGNPLAVVLVNGVEVFRGEVTASHAHGGAEIALGSFAAGGAHEVVVQFLNDAWGGSSDTDRNLYVEDIRINGVSTGNTADLLDGNCDAQFSIAVPAAQALVVAQPVATDAALSIVLGGEAWEGNPEAVVLVDGAEAFRGEVTASHANGGAEISLGSFAAGSAHEVVVQFLNDAWGGSSDTDRNLYVEDIRINGVSTGSTADLLANGDVDFWVSTMPIDSTPSHDAASFGMIFFG
;
A
#
# COMPACT_ATOMS: atom_id res chain seq x y z
N TRP A 1 -8.19 -8.26 -12.38
CA TRP A 1 -8.56 -7.31 -11.32
C TRP A 1 -8.51 -5.88 -11.85
N LEU A 2 -9.34 -5.00 -11.30
CA LEU A 2 -9.38 -3.56 -11.62
C LEU A 2 -8.80 -2.82 -10.41
N ASN A 3 -7.74 -2.01 -10.59
CA ASN A 3 -7.22 -1.21 -9.50
C ASN A 3 -8.08 0.06 -9.32
N ILE A 4 -8.95 0.06 -8.31
CA ILE A 4 -9.73 1.24 -7.90
C ILE A 4 -9.28 1.69 -6.52
N ARG A 5 -9.29 3.01 -6.28
CA ARG A 5 -9.08 3.56 -4.95
C ARG A 5 -10.30 3.23 -4.09
N GLN A 6 -10.09 2.46 -3.04
CA GLN A 6 -11.14 1.99 -2.14
C GLN A 6 -11.41 3.00 -1.02
N ASP A 7 -12.65 2.99 -0.52
CA ASP A 7 -13.02 3.76 0.68
C ASP A 7 -12.70 2.92 1.93
N ILE A 8 -11.45 3.06 2.40
CA ILE A 8 -10.93 2.32 3.54
C ILE A 8 -11.61 2.73 4.85
N ALA A 9 -12.07 3.99 4.97
CA ALA A 9 -12.85 4.43 6.11
C ALA A 9 -14.19 3.68 6.17
N HIS A 10 -14.88 3.53 5.04
CA HIS A 10 -16.11 2.73 4.98
C HIS A 10 -15.87 1.24 5.28
N LEU A 11 -14.74 0.68 4.85
CA LEU A 11 -14.36 -0.70 5.21
C LEU A 11 -14.04 -0.86 6.71
N HIS A 12 -13.46 0.16 7.37
CA HIS A 12 -13.37 0.20 8.84
C HIS A 12 -14.77 0.27 9.48
N GLU A 13 -15.63 1.20 9.06
CA GLU A 13 -16.98 1.42 9.62
C GLU A 13 -17.87 0.17 9.56
N THR A 14 -17.80 -0.59 8.47
CA THR A 14 -18.54 -1.85 8.29
C THR A 14 -17.98 -3.01 9.11
N GLY A 15 -16.82 -2.84 9.74
CA GLY A 15 -16.12 -3.88 10.47
C GLY A 15 -15.40 -4.92 9.59
N ALA A 16 -15.45 -4.76 8.26
CA ALA A 16 -14.91 -5.71 7.28
C ALA A 16 -13.38 -5.87 7.36
N ILE A 17 -12.69 -4.93 8.01
CA ILE A 17 -11.25 -4.93 8.28
C ILE A 17 -11.00 -4.31 9.66
N ALA A 18 -9.83 -4.58 10.25
CA ALA A 18 -9.40 -3.91 11.46
C ALA A 18 -9.17 -2.41 11.22
N ASN A 19 -9.35 -1.58 12.26
CA ASN A 19 -9.24 -0.12 12.20
C ASN A 19 -7.77 0.32 12.18
N TYR A 20 -7.12 0.23 11.02
CA TYR A 20 -5.72 0.59 10.85
C TYR A 20 -5.51 2.11 10.89
N ASP A 21 -4.44 2.56 11.54
CA ASP A 21 -4.08 3.97 11.62
C ASP A 21 -3.50 4.47 10.28
N LEU A 22 -4.36 5.11 9.48
CA LEU A 22 -4.00 5.72 8.19
C LEU A 22 -3.05 6.93 8.34
N GLY A 23 -2.80 7.41 9.55
CA GLY A 23 -1.76 8.41 9.86
C GLY A 23 -0.34 7.84 9.89
N VAL A 24 -0.17 6.52 10.03
CA VAL A 24 1.14 5.87 9.95
C VAL A 24 1.63 5.85 8.51
N ALA A 25 2.60 6.74 8.22
CA ALA A 25 3.31 6.74 6.95
C ALA A 25 4.19 5.50 6.82
N VAL A 26 3.84 4.58 5.89
CA VAL A 26 4.63 3.38 5.60
C VAL A 26 5.95 3.73 4.92
N ASP A 27 7.05 3.10 5.35
CA ASP A 27 8.38 3.30 4.80
C ASP A 27 8.44 2.92 3.31
N ASN A 28 8.92 3.83 2.46
CA ASN A 28 9.07 3.53 1.03
C ASN A 28 10.08 2.40 0.75
N SER A 29 11.00 2.08 1.68
CA SER A 29 11.86 0.89 1.59
C SER A 29 11.07 -0.42 1.71
N LEU A 30 10.00 -0.46 2.50
CA LEU A 30 9.10 -1.62 2.57
C LEU A 30 8.34 -1.79 1.25
N LEU A 31 7.74 -0.70 0.75
CA LEU A 31 7.03 -0.70 -0.54
C LEU A 31 7.97 -1.05 -1.71
N GLN A 32 9.23 -0.62 -1.65
CA GLN A 32 10.26 -0.99 -2.62
C GLN A 32 10.62 -2.48 -2.54
N SER A 33 10.66 -3.08 -1.35
CA SER A 33 10.90 -4.53 -1.20
C SER A 33 9.79 -5.38 -1.84
N TYR A 34 8.55 -4.90 -1.85
CA TYR A 34 7.44 -5.55 -2.57
C TYR A 34 7.61 -5.48 -4.10
N ALA A 35 8.11 -4.35 -4.62
CA ALA A 35 8.44 -4.22 -6.04
C ALA A 35 9.62 -5.13 -6.45
N GLU A 36 10.62 -5.28 -5.57
CA GLU A 36 11.78 -6.16 -5.80
C GLU A 36 11.40 -7.64 -5.71
N ALA A 37 10.53 -8.02 -4.77
CA ALA A 37 10.01 -9.39 -4.65
C ALA A 37 9.11 -9.78 -5.83
N THR A 38 8.22 -8.89 -6.28
CA THR A 38 7.32 -9.14 -7.42
C THR A 38 8.05 -9.14 -8.77
N ALA A 39 9.22 -8.52 -8.86
CA ALA A 39 10.09 -8.57 -10.04
C ALA A 39 11.11 -9.74 -10.02
N ALA A 40 11.18 -10.52 -8.93
CA ALA A 40 12.13 -11.62 -8.81
C ALA A 40 11.74 -12.83 -9.67
N ALA A 41 12.74 -13.51 -10.25
CA ALA A 41 12.51 -14.72 -11.04
C ALA A 41 11.82 -15.81 -10.18
N GLY A 42 10.77 -16.43 -10.73
CA GLY A 42 9.93 -17.40 -10.03
C GLY A 42 8.67 -16.82 -9.38
N TRP A 43 8.55 -15.49 -9.27
CA TRP A 43 7.28 -14.86 -8.88
C TRP A 43 6.24 -15.01 -10.00
N GLY A 44 5.01 -15.43 -9.66
CA GLY A 44 3.92 -15.62 -10.63
C GLY A 44 4.03 -16.87 -11.51
N GLU A 45 5.07 -17.71 -11.32
CA GLU A 45 5.14 -19.02 -11.97
C GLU A 45 4.00 -19.94 -11.48
N PRO A 46 3.55 -20.92 -12.27
CA PRO A 46 2.49 -21.84 -11.86
C PRO A 46 2.82 -22.54 -10.53
N LEU A 47 1.93 -22.39 -9.55
CA LEU A 47 2.07 -22.91 -8.17
C LEU A 47 3.22 -22.32 -7.35
N SER A 48 3.76 -21.15 -7.77
CA SER A 48 4.77 -20.40 -7.02
C SER A 48 4.30 -20.02 -5.61
N ALA A 49 5.26 -19.91 -4.69
CA ALA A 49 5.00 -19.55 -3.30
C ALA A 49 4.86 -18.04 -3.06
N ASN A 50 5.26 -17.18 -4.01
CA ASN A 50 5.14 -15.70 -3.94
C ASN A 50 5.40 -15.09 -2.53
N GLY A 51 6.50 -15.50 -1.90
CA GLY A 51 6.91 -15.04 -0.56
C GLY A 51 6.15 -15.64 0.64
N VAL A 52 5.12 -16.46 0.42
CA VAL A 52 4.42 -17.22 1.47
C VAL A 52 5.28 -18.40 1.94
N THR A 53 5.30 -18.67 3.24
CA THR A 53 6.16 -19.70 3.83
C THR A 53 5.58 -21.10 3.63
N GLN A 54 6.20 -21.91 2.76
CA GLN A 54 5.72 -23.27 2.47
C GLN A 54 5.70 -24.20 3.70
N TYR A 55 6.70 -24.11 4.57
CA TYR A 55 6.72 -24.82 5.85
C TYR A 55 6.06 -23.97 6.95
N MET A 56 4.73 -24.00 7.02
CA MET A 56 3.98 -23.17 7.97
C MET A 56 4.40 -23.41 9.45
N PRO A 57 4.66 -24.64 9.94
CA PRO A 57 5.14 -24.89 11.32
C PRO A 57 6.50 -24.30 11.72
N GLY A 58 7.10 -23.45 10.88
CA GLY A 58 8.29 -22.68 11.19
C GLY A 58 8.07 -21.63 12.28
N VAL A 59 8.92 -20.59 12.31
CA VAL A 59 8.77 -19.50 13.29
C VAL A 59 7.49 -18.69 13.04
N GLY A 60 6.93 -18.11 14.10
CA GLY A 60 5.90 -17.06 14.03
C GLY A 60 6.50 -15.67 13.77
N GLY A 61 5.67 -14.62 13.76
CA GLY A 61 6.12 -13.25 13.51
C GLY A 61 6.66 -13.05 12.09
N ARG A 62 6.10 -13.75 11.11
CA ARG A 62 6.46 -13.65 9.69
C ARG A 62 5.52 -12.66 9.01
N ALA A 63 5.95 -12.00 7.94
CA ALA A 63 5.12 -11.05 7.18
C ALA A 63 3.86 -11.67 6.54
N ASP A 64 3.78 -13.01 6.45
CA ASP A 64 2.57 -13.74 6.04
C ASP A 64 1.62 -14.07 7.21
N ILE A 65 1.94 -13.72 8.46
CA ILE A 65 1.09 -13.94 9.64
C ILE A 65 0.80 -12.60 10.35
N GLY A 66 -0.47 -12.30 10.56
CA GLY A 66 -0.93 -11.15 11.33
C GLY A 66 -2.43 -11.19 11.52
N ILE A 67 -3.08 -10.04 11.71
CA ILE A 67 -4.55 -9.92 11.55
C ILE A 67 -4.89 -10.34 10.10
N THR A 68 -4.22 -9.72 9.13
CA THR A 68 -4.03 -10.19 7.76
C THR A 68 -2.52 -10.19 7.44
N THR A 69 -2.07 -10.46 6.20
CA THR A 69 -0.64 -10.33 5.86
C THR A 69 -0.16 -8.88 5.89
N GLN A 70 1.15 -8.68 6.04
CA GLN A 70 1.74 -7.35 6.05
C GLN A 70 1.49 -6.60 4.72
N SER A 71 1.56 -7.27 3.56
CA SER A 71 1.24 -6.61 2.29
C SER A 71 -0.24 -6.27 2.13
N ASN A 72 -1.15 -7.06 2.71
CA ASN A 72 -2.58 -6.70 2.78
C ASN A 72 -2.77 -5.46 3.66
N THR A 73 -2.13 -5.41 4.83
CA THR A 73 -2.16 -4.26 5.75
C THR A 73 -1.62 -2.99 5.08
N VAL A 74 -0.45 -3.07 4.44
CA VAL A 74 0.16 -1.94 3.72
C VAL A 74 -0.72 -1.51 2.53
N TRP A 75 -1.33 -2.44 1.80
CA TRP A 75 -2.25 -2.09 0.70
C TRP A 75 -3.50 -1.36 1.21
N LEU A 76 -4.09 -1.81 2.32
CA LEU A 76 -5.20 -1.11 2.99
C LEU A 76 -4.79 0.31 3.38
N MET A 77 -3.65 0.50 4.04
CA MET A 77 -3.21 1.81 4.54
C MET A 77 -2.78 2.78 3.44
N THR A 78 -2.07 2.28 2.41
CA THR A 78 -1.41 3.15 1.41
C THR A 78 -2.11 3.23 0.06
N GLN A 79 -2.92 2.21 -0.29
CA GLN A 79 -3.43 1.99 -1.64
C GLN A 79 -2.32 1.90 -2.73
N ASP A 80 -1.06 1.65 -2.35
CA ASP A 80 0.08 1.59 -3.27
C ASP A 80 0.06 0.29 -4.12
N ILE A 81 0.24 0.46 -5.43
CA ILE A 81 0.23 -0.63 -6.42
C ILE A 81 1.29 -1.71 -6.14
N ARG A 82 2.42 -1.38 -5.49
CA ARG A 82 3.47 -2.35 -5.15
C ARG A 82 2.99 -3.31 -4.07
N ALA A 83 2.33 -2.79 -3.04
CA ALA A 83 1.71 -3.60 -1.99
C ALA A 83 0.53 -4.42 -2.55
N ALA A 84 -0.31 -3.82 -3.40
CA ALA A 84 -1.40 -4.52 -4.08
C ALA A 84 -0.89 -5.70 -4.93
N THR A 85 0.16 -5.50 -5.72
CA THR A 85 0.74 -6.54 -6.59
C THR A 85 1.32 -7.69 -5.78
N HIS A 86 1.99 -7.39 -4.66
CA HIS A 86 2.51 -8.41 -3.75
C HIS A 86 1.40 -9.20 -3.05
N ALA A 87 0.40 -8.50 -2.50
CA ALA A 87 -0.80 -9.08 -1.90
C ALA A 87 -1.56 -10.00 -2.87
N LEU A 88 -1.70 -9.60 -4.13
CA LEU A 88 -2.39 -10.38 -5.15
C LEU A 88 -1.61 -11.63 -5.58
N GLY A 89 -0.28 -11.56 -5.70
CA GLY A 89 0.54 -12.76 -5.91
C GLY A 89 0.49 -13.73 -4.72
N GLN A 90 0.42 -13.22 -3.49
CA GLN A 90 0.16 -14.03 -2.30
C GLN A 90 -1.26 -14.67 -2.33
N ALA A 91 -2.26 -13.97 -2.83
CA ALA A 91 -3.60 -14.52 -3.05
C ALA A 91 -3.61 -15.65 -4.11
N GLU A 92 -2.86 -15.49 -5.21
CA GLU A 92 -2.68 -16.53 -6.23
C GLU A 92 -2.06 -17.80 -5.63
N THR A 93 -1.05 -17.65 -4.76
CA THR A 93 -0.41 -18.75 -4.03
C THR A 93 -1.39 -19.52 -3.13
N ALA A 94 -2.48 -18.92 -2.64
CA ALA A 94 -3.50 -19.65 -1.89
C ALA A 94 -4.12 -20.81 -2.69
N SER A 95 -4.09 -20.73 -4.03
CA SER A 95 -4.52 -21.80 -4.94
C SER A 95 -3.52 -22.98 -5.01
N ALA A 96 -2.27 -22.75 -4.64
CA ALA A 96 -1.17 -23.73 -4.68
C ALA A 96 -1.01 -24.53 -3.38
N VAL A 97 -1.47 -23.98 -2.25
CA VAL A 97 -1.42 -24.67 -0.96
C VAL A 97 -2.41 -25.86 -0.96
N PRO A 98 -2.04 -27.05 -0.43
CA PRO A 98 -2.88 -28.25 -0.48
C PRO A 98 -4.04 -28.26 0.55
N TRP A 99 -4.74 -27.13 0.71
CA TRP A 99 -6.05 -27.03 1.37
C TRP A 99 -7.24 -27.04 0.39
N ASN A 100 -6.97 -26.92 -0.92
CA ASN A 100 -7.97 -26.80 -1.99
C ASN A 100 -8.74 -28.10 -2.29
N MET A 101 -9.61 -28.52 -1.36
CA MET A 101 -10.30 -29.81 -1.38
C MET A 101 -11.78 -29.68 -1.78
N TRP A 102 -12.08 -29.90 -3.06
CA TRP A 102 -13.45 -29.87 -3.59
C TRP A 102 -14.12 -31.25 -3.55
N ASP A 103 -15.34 -31.34 -3.01
CA ASP A 103 -16.15 -32.56 -3.11
C ASP A 103 -17.07 -32.52 -4.35
N GLY A 104 -16.61 -33.13 -5.44
CA GLY A 104 -17.40 -33.30 -6.66
C GLY A 104 -18.66 -34.18 -6.52
N ALA A 105 -18.83 -34.94 -5.43
CA ALA A 105 -20.04 -35.74 -5.20
C ALA A 105 -21.21 -34.90 -4.65
N ASN A 106 -20.92 -33.91 -3.79
CA ASN A 106 -21.92 -33.01 -3.21
C ASN A 106 -21.89 -31.59 -3.81
N GLY A 107 -20.88 -31.26 -4.63
CA GLY A 107 -20.80 -30.00 -5.36
C GLY A 107 -20.47 -28.80 -4.47
N ARG A 108 -19.63 -29.00 -3.45
CA ARG A 108 -19.21 -27.99 -2.47
C ARG A 108 -17.81 -28.28 -1.92
N TRP A 109 -17.22 -27.33 -1.21
CA TRP A 109 -15.98 -27.55 -0.45
C TRP A 109 -16.14 -28.67 0.60
N LEU A 110 -15.04 -29.38 0.87
CA LEU A 110 -15.03 -30.54 1.74
C LEU A 110 -15.42 -30.18 3.17
N ASN A 111 -16.55 -30.71 3.64
CA ASN A 111 -17.19 -30.31 4.89
C ASN A 111 -17.55 -31.52 5.78
N THR A 112 -17.78 -31.24 7.07
CA THR A 112 -18.10 -32.27 8.07
C THR A 112 -19.56 -32.70 8.08
N GLU A 113 -20.46 -32.04 7.33
CA GLU A 113 -21.84 -32.52 7.19
C GLU A 113 -21.91 -33.77 6.31
N ASP A 114 -21.15 -33.76 5.21
CA ASP A 114 -21.04 -34.90 4.28
C ASP A 114 -20.10 -35.98 4.83
N TYR A 115 -19.02 -35.59 5.52
CA TYR A 115 -18.02 -36.52 6.06
C TYR A 115 -17.67 -36.23 7.54
N PRO A 116 -18.56 -36.56 8.50
CA PRO A 116 -18.37 -36.21 9.92
C PRO A 116 -17.06 -36.71 10.54
N LYS A 117 -16.50 -37.80 10.01
CA LYS A 117 -15.27 -38.44 10.49
C LYS A 117 -14.01 -38.07 9.73
N LEU A 118 -14.12 -37.29 8.65
CA LEU A 118 -12.97 -37.04 7.79
C LEU A 118 -11.92 -36.20 8.53
N TRP A 119 -10.68 -36.64 8.38
CA TRP A 119 -9.50 -35.94 8.86
C TRP A 119 -8.47 -35.90 7.74
N THR A 120 -7.95 -34.72 7.40
CA THR A 120 -6.99 -34.57 6.29
C THR A 120 -5.59 -35.09 6.62
N ASP A 121 -5.31 -35.36 7.90
CA ASP A 121 -4.11 -36.06 8.35
C ASP A 121 -4.14 -37.54 7.95
N GLY A 122 -2.98 -38.10 7.58
CA GLY A 122 -2.83 -39.50 7.19
C GLY A 122 -3.33 -40.53 8.22
N ARG A 123 -3.45 -40.16 9.50
CA ARG A 123 -4.07 -40.96 10.57
C ARG A 123 -5.57 -41.19 10.35
N GLY A 124 -6.25 -40.36 9.56
CA GLY A 124 -7.62 -40.58 9.10
C GLY A 124 -7.77 -41.75 8.10
N GLY A 125 -6.68 -42.14 7.44
CA GLY A 125 -6.65 -43.20 6.43
C GLY A 125 -7.31 -42.79 5.10
N THR A 126 -7.46 -43.76 4.21
CA THR A 126 -8.01 -43.52 2.85
C THR A 126 -9.55 -43.56 2.84
N GLY A 127 -10.18 -42.47 2.41
CA GLY A 127 -11.63 -42.37 2.24
C GLY A 127 -12.15 -42.76 0.85
N THR A 128 -13.43 -42.49 0.60
CA THR A 128 -14.11 -42.69 -0.69
C THR A 128 -15.12 -41.55 -0.91
N PRO A 129 -15.17 -40.90 -2.11
CA PRO A 129 -16.08 -39.77 -2.33
C PRO A 129 -17.53 -40.23 -2.26
N GLY A 130 -18.38 -39.42 -1.62
CA GLY A 130 -19.78 -39.74 -1.34
C GLY A 130 -20.01 -40.80 -0.25
N ASP A 131 -18.97 -41.36 0.38
CA ASP A 131 -19.11 -42.23 1.55
C ASP A 131 -18.89 -41.45 2.86
N ALA A 132 -20.00 -41.07 3.51
CA ALA A 132 -20.02 -40.36 4.79
C ALA A 132 -19.34 -41.11 5.97
N SER A 133 -18.97 -42.38 5.79
CA SER A 133 -18.18 -43.13 6.77
C SER A 133 -16.66 -42.96 6.63
N SER A 134 -16.20 -42.26 5.59
CA SER A 134 -14.79 -41.97 5.32
C SER A 134 -14.10 -41.26 6.48
N GLY A 135 -12.94 -41.80 6.89
CA GLY A 135 -12.10 -41.23 7.97
C GLY A 135 -11.03 -40.24 7.49
N GLY A 136 -10.76 -40.17 6.18
CA GLY A 136 -9.75 -39.28 5.62
C GLY A 136 -9.86 -39.17 4.10
N LEU A 137 -8.87 -38.55 3.47
CA LEU A 137 -8.90 -38.22 2.04
C LEU A 137 -8.72 -39.45 1.13
N THR A 138 -9.24 -39.35 -0.10
CA THR A 138 -8.98 -40.31 -1.19
C THR A 138 -7.53 -40.30 -1.64
N GLN A 139 -6.98 -39.10 -1.80
CA GLN A 139 -5.58 -38.82 -2.04
C GLN A 139 -5.07 -38.06 -0.81
N GLN A 140 -4.08 -38.62 -0.13
CA GLN A 140 -3.38 -37.93 0.94
C GLN A 140 -2.49 -36.85 0.32
N GLY A 141 -2.24 -35.75 1.05
CA GLY A 141 -1.21 -34.79 0.66
C GLY A 141 0.15 -35.50 0.53
N ASP A 142 0.93 -35.12 -0.49
CA ASP A 142 2.26 -35.64 -0.71
C ASP A 142 3.35 -34.64 -0.32
N GLU A 143 4.55 -35.17 -0.06
CA GLU A 143 5.76 -34.39 0.23
C GLU A 143 6.28 -33.65 -1.03
N ILE A 144 5.73 -33.95 -2.22
CA ILE A 144 6.18 -33.41 -3.51
C ILE A 144 5.71 -31.97 -3.68
N SER A 145 4.56 -31.61 -3.10
CA SER A 145 4.05 -30.23 -3.10
C SER A 145 4.98 -29.19 -2.44
N GLY A 146 5.92 -29.60 -1.60
CA GLY A 146 6.78 -28.71 -0.80
C GLY A 146 6.06 -27.98 0.34
N TRP A 147 4.73 -28.00 0.37
CA TRP A 147 3.91 -27.36 1.39
C TRP A 147 3.74 -28.26 2.62
N THR A 148 3.86 -27.66 3.80
CA THR A 148 3.40 -28.23 5.08
C THR A 148 2.40 -27.25 5.69
N PRO A 149 1.09 -27.35 5.36
CA PRO A 149 0.07 -26.49 5.96
C PRO A 149 -0.13 -26.79 7.43
N GLU A 150 -0.32 -25.76 8.26
CA GLU A 150 -0.57 -25.89 9.69
C GLU A 150 -1.38 -24.70 10.19
N SER A 151 -2.39 -24.96 11.03
CA SER A 151 -3.43 -23.99 11.36
C SER A 151 -2.97 -22.86 12.28
N ALA A 152 -1.88 -23.03 13.02
CA ALA A 152 -1.34 -22.03 13.95
C ALA A 152 -0.33 -21.06 13.31
N HIS A 153 0.05 -21.30 12.05
CA HIS A 153 0.94 -20.44 11.28
C HIS A 153 0.42 -20.20 9.85
N GLN A 154 -0.89 -20.35 9.66
CA GLN A 154 -1.53 -20.08 8.37
C GLN A 154 -1.68 -18.56 8.11
N PRO A 155 -1.46 -18.11 6.88
CA PRO A 155 -1.73 -16.74 6.45
C PRO A 155 -3.24 -16.46 6.24
N ASP A 156 -3.64 -15.19 6.21
CA ASP A 156 -4.84 -14.76 5.46
C ASP A 156 -4.37 -14.19 4.11
N LEU A 157 -4.53 -14.97 3.06
CA LEU A 157 -4.07 -14.61 1.72
C LEU A 157 -5.18 -14.05 0.83
N SER A 158 -6.45 -14.19 1.22
CA SER A 158 -7.55 -14.13 0.25
C SER A 158 -8.72 -13.27 0.66
N PHE A 159 -8.94 -13.00 1.95
CA PHE A 159 -10.07 -12.20 2.38
C PHE A 159 -9.93 -10.73 1.95
N VAL A 160 -8.82 -10.07 2.32
CA VAL A 160 -8.56 -8.67 1.91
C VAL A 160 -8.51 -8.52 0.38
N PRO A 161 -7.75 -9.35 -0.38
CA PRO A 161 -7.79 -9.28 -1.84
C PRO A 161 -9.18 -9.50 -2.45
N TYR A 162 -10.01 -10.39 -1.88
CA TYR A 162 -11.38 -10.59 -2.35
C TYR A 162 -12.25 -9.34 -2.17
N ILE A 163 -12.29 -8.75 -0.96
CA ILE A 163 -13.16 -7.58 -0.70
C ILE A 163 -12.71 -6.33 -1.48
N LEU A 164 -11.40 -6.21 -1.78
CA LEU A 164 -10.85 -5.08 -2.56
C LEU A 164 -10.94 -5.27 -4.09
N THR A 165 -11.27 -6.47 -4.60
CA THR A 165 -11.31 -6.72 -6.07
C THR A 165 -12.62 -7.34 -6.59
N GLY A 166 -13.38 -8.04 -5.74
CA GLY A 166 -14.55 -8.83 -6.12
C GLY A 166 -14.24 -10.10 -6.93
N GLU A 167 -12.97 -10.47 -7.10
CA GLU A 167 -12.56 -11.59 -7.93
C GLU A 167 -12.96 -12.94 -7.30
N ARG A 168 -13.92 -13.64 -7.93
CA ARG A 168 -14.57 -14.84 -7.36
C ARG A 168 -13.59 -15.94 -6.92
N TRP A 169 -12.49 -16.13 -7.63
CA TRP A 169 -11.52 -17.18 -7.31
C TRP A 169 -10.80 -16.94 -5.96
N MET A 170 -10.72 -15.70 -5.49
CA MET A 170 -10.17 -15.39 -4.16
C MET A 170 -11.14 -15.80 -3.05
N LEU A 171 -12.45 -15.58 -3.24
CA LEU A 171 -13.48 -16.13 -2.36
C LEU A 171 -13.43 -17.67 -2.35
N ASP A 172 -13.26 -18.30 -3.51
CA ASP A 172 -13.13 -19.75 -3.62
C ASP A 172 -11.91 -20.27 -2.81
N ASN A 173 -10.75 -19.59 -2.88
CA ASN A 173 -9.58 -19.89 -2.05
C ASN A 173 -9.82 -19.68 -0.54
N LEU A 174 -10.47 -18.57 -0.15
CA LEU A 174 -10.85 -18.29 1.24
C LEU A 174 -11.76 -19.41 1.80
N GLN A 175 -12.80 -19.78 1.04
CA GLN A 175 -13.72 -20.86 1.41
C GLN A 175 -13.01 -22.22 1.48
N ALA A 176 -12.05 -22.49 0.59
CA ALA A 176 -11.26 -23.72 0.61
C ALA A 176 -10.38 -23.82 1.87
N GLN A 177 -9.66 -22.75 2.21
CA GLN A 177 -8.84 -22.68 3.43
C GLN A 177 -9.71 -22.77 4.70
N ALA A 178 -10.86 -22.10 4.73
CA ALA A 178 -11.84 -22.19 5.81
C ALA A 178 -12.40 -23.62 5.96
N ALA A 179 -12.74 -24.30 4.87
CA ALA A 179 -13.18 -25.69 4.87
C ALA A 179 -12.08 -26.62 5.42
N TRP A 180 -10.84 -26.46 4.94
CA TRP A 180 -9.67 -27.21 5.42
C TRP A 180 -9.41 -27.03 6.91
N ASN A 181 -9.62 -25.84 7.48
CA ASN A 181 -9.51 -25.62 8.93
C ASN A 181 -10.44 -26.55 9.73
N VAL A 182 -11.64 -26.86 9.23
CA VAL A 182 -12.55 -27.81 9.89
C VAL A 182 -12.09 -29.25 9.74
N VAL A 183 -11.72 -29.67 8.52
CA VAL A 183 -11.39 -31.07 8.25
C VAL A 183 -9.95 -31.46 8.64
N SER A 184 -9.07 -30.50 8.92
CA SER A 184 -7.73 -30.73 9.46
C SER A 184 -7.70 -30.92 10.97
N GLN A 185 -8.68 -30.38 11.70
CA GLN A 185 -8.86 -30.67 13.12
C GLN A 185 -9.28 -32.14 13.32
N TRP A 186 -8.73 -32.81 14.34
CA TRP A 186 -9.02 -34.21 14.59
C TRP A 186 -10.51 -34.42 14.94
N ALA A 187 -11.18 -35.34 14.25
CA ALA A 187 -12.62 -35.56 14.36
C ALA A 187 -13.18 -35.73 15.80
N ASP A 188 -12.45 -36.41 16.69
CA ASP A 188 -12.90 -36.61 18.08
C ASP A 188 -12.84 -35.30 18.93
N MET A 189 -12.15 -34.25 18.44
CA MET A 189 -12.05 -32.93 19.06
C MET A 189 -13.06 -31.92 18.51
N ARG A 190 -13.88 -32.29 17.51
CA ARG A 190 -14.83 -31.38 16.86
C ARG A 190 -16.20 -31.28 17.55
N GLY A 191 -16.34 -31.82 18.76
CA GLY A 191 -17.61 -31.88 19.50
C GLY A 191 -18.66 -32.81 18.85
N GLU A 192 -19.85 -32.89 19.45
CA GLU A 192 -20.93 -33.78 18.96
C GLU A 192 -21.47 -33.35 17.58
N ASP A 193 -21.47 -32.04 17.29
CA ASP A 193 -21.92 -31.47 16.02
C ASP A 193 -20.85 -31.45 14.92
N GLY A 194 -19.60 -31.84 15.23
CA GLY A 194 -18.53 -32.02 14.25
C GLY A 194 -17.86 -30.73 13.73
N ASN A 195 -18.02 -29.61 14.44
CA ASN A 195 -17.60 -28.26 14.00
C ASN A 195 -16.54 -27.56 14.88
N LEU A 196 -16.18 -28.09 16.06
CA LEU A 196 -15.28 -27.37 16.98
C LEU A 196 -13.82 -27.37 16.53
N LEU A 197 -13.18 -26.21 16.53
CA LEU A 197 -11.78 -25.96 16.12
C LEU A 197 -10.92 -25.49 17.30
N VAL A 198 -11.57 -24.91 18.31
CA VAL A 198 -10.92 -24.29 19.47
C VAL A 198 -10.53 -25.31 20.54
N GLN A 199 -11.28 -26.41 20.66
CA GLN A 199 -11.07 -27.43 21.68
C GLN A 199 -9.75 -28.20 21.46
N ASN A 200 -8.88 -28.23 22.47
CA ASN A 200 -7.59 -28.93 22.47
C ASN A 200 -6.69 -28.57 21.27
N ASN A 201 -6.64 -27.29 20.93
CA ASN A 201 -5.79 -26.73 19.89
C ASN A 201 -4.79 -25.73 20.54
N GLN A 202 -3.76 -25.32 19.81
CA GLN A 202 -2.96 -24.16 20.18
C GLN A 202 -3.83 -22.90 20.07
N VAL A 203 -3.75 -21.96 21.01
CA VAL A 203 -4.63 -20.76 21.05
C VAL A 203 -4.53 -19.95 19.75
N ARG A 204 -3.31 -19.80 19.20
CA ARG A 204 -3.11 -19.18 17.87
C ARG A 204 -3.67 -20.02 16.70
N GLY A 205 -3.63 -21.35 16.80
CA GLY A 205 -4.30 -22.25 15.84
C GLY A 205 -5.81 -22.10 15.86
N SER A 206 -6.38 -21.91 17.05
CA SER A 206 -7.79 -21.54 17.22
C SER A 206 -8.09 -20.16 16.62
N ALA A 207 -7.22 -19.17 16.84
CA ALA A 207 -7.38 -17.81 16.34
C ALA A 207 -7.45 -17.77 14.81
N TRP A 208 -6.41 -18.25 14.12
CA TRP A 208 -6.36 -18.18 12.66
C TRP A 208 -7.35 -19.10 11.95
N ALA A 209 -7.67 -20.27 12.54
CA ALA A 209 -8.71 -21.13 12.00
C ALA A 209 -10.09 -20.46 12.11
N LEU A 210 -10.40 -19.81 13.24
CA LEU A 210 -11.69 -19.15 13.45
C LEU A 210 -11.79 -17.84 12.64
N ARG A 211 -10.67 -17.10 12.47
CA ARG A 211 -10.58 -15.97 11.53
C ARG A 211 -11.02 -16.37 10.12
N GLN A 212 -10.41 -17.38 9.51
CA GLN A 212 -10.81 -17.80 8.14
C GLN A 212 -12.27 -18.27 8.07
N ILE A 213 -12.80 -18.88 9.13
CA ILE A 213 -14.22 -19.30 9.20
C ILE A 213 -15.14 -18.09 9.24
N ASP A 214 -14.85 -17.10 10.09
CA ASP A 214 -15.68 -15.90 10.27
C ASP A 214 -15.61 -15.00 9.02
N GLU A 215 -14.43 -14.85 8.42
CA GLU A 215 -14.24 -14.22 7.11
C GLU A 215 -15.02 -14.94 6.00
N ALA A 216 -14.92 -16.27 5.90
CA ALA A 216 -15.66 -17.05 4.90
C ALA A 216 -17.18 -17.02 5.14
N ALA A 217 -17.64 -16.97 6.39
CA ALA A 217 -19.05 -16.83 6.73
C ALA A 217 -19.60 -15.46 6.29
N TRP A 218 -18.85 -14.39 6.54
CA TRP A 218 -19.24 -13.02 6.18
C TRP A 218 -19.13 -12.74 4.67
N ALA A 219 -18.05 -13.20 4.02
CA ALA A 219 -17.75 -12.93 2.62
C ALA A 219 -18.55 -13.81 1.62
N SER A 220 -19.12 -14.93 2.07
CA SER A 220 -19.88 -15.82 1.19
C SER A 220 -21.24 -15.22 0.80
N PRO A 221 -21.65 -15.31 -0.49
CA PRO A 221 -22.91 -14.73 -0.97
C PRO A 221 -24.15 -15.17 -0.17
N ASP A 222 -25.08 -14.23 0.02
CA ASP A 222 -26.32 -14.47 0.77
C ASP A 222 -27.11 -15.68 0.28
N GLY A 223 -27.40 -16.59 1.20
CA GLY A 223 -28.15 -17.82 0.95
C GLY A 223 -27.36 -18.91 0.20
N SER A 224 -26.05 -18.75 0.04
CA SER A 224 -25.15 -19.82 -0.44
C SER A 224 -25.04 -20.97 0.56
N ALA A 225 -24.64 -22.14 0.07
CA ALA A 225 -24.39 -23.31 0.94
C ALA A 225 -23.16 -23.08 1.82
N GLU A 226 -22.19 -22.33 1.30
CA GLU A 226 -20.95 -21.94 1.93
C GLU A 226 -21.20 -20.99 3.10
N GLN A 227 -21.97 -19.90 2.89
CA GLN A 227 -22.40 -18.99 3.98
C GLN A 227 -23.07 -19.79 5.11
N ALA A 228 -24.07 -20.62 4.77
CA ALA A 228 -24.81 -21.40 5.75
C ALA A 228 -23.93 -22.40 6.54
N TYR A 229 -22.91 -23.00 5.89
CA TYR A 229 -21.98 -23.90 6.56
C TYR A 229 -20.99 -23.14 7.46
N PHE A 230 -20.34 -22.09 6.97
CA PHE A 230 -19.34 -21.36 7.74
C PHE A 230 -19.96 -20.60 8.93
N SER A 231 -21.15 -19.99 8.78
CA SER A 231 -21.89 -19.43 9.91
C SER A 231 -22.18 -20.48 10.99
N LYS A 232 -22.62 -21.69 10.60
CA LYS A 232 -22.86 -22.81 11.53
C LYS A 232 -21.58 -23.28 12.24
N VAL A 233 -20.40 -23.17 11.61
CA VAL A 233 -19.11 -23.50 12.23
C VAL A 233 -18.69 -22.37 13.19
N SER A 234 -18.85 -21.11 12.79
CA SER A 234 -18.64 -19.92 13.65
C SER A 234 -19.48 -20.00 14.92
N ASP A 235 -20.80 -20.09 14.78
CA ASP A 235 -21.78 -20.18 15.88
C ASP A 235 -21.43 -21.32 16.86
N ALA A 236 -21.05 -22.50 16.33
CA ALA A 236 -20.71 -23.65 17.15
C ALA A 236 -19.46 -23.41 18.02
N ASN A 237 -18.46 -22.70 17.50
CA ASN A 237 -17.23 -22.41 18.24
C ASN A 237 -17.43 -21.31 19.28
N TRP A 238 -18.01 -20.17 18.88
CA TRP A 238 -18.27 -19.05 19.77
C TRP A 238 -19.23 -19.44 20.90
N SER A 239 -20.32 -20.16 20.60
CA SER A 239 -21.24 -20.65 21.63
C SER A 239 -20.60 -21.69 22.56
N TRP A 240 -19.71 -22.56 22.04
CA TRP A 240 -18.98 -23.50 22.90
C TRP A 240 -18.04 -22.80 23.87
N ILE A 241 -17.33 -21.75 23.42
CA ILE A 241 -16.47 -20.90 24.25
C ILE A 241 -17.31 -20.27 25.38
N VAL A 242 -18.42 -19.61 25.04
CA VAL A 242 -19.31 -18.97 26.03
C VAL A 242 -19.86 -19.97 27.04
N GLN A 243 -20.13 -21.21 26.62
CA GLN A 243 -20.52 -22.30 27.53
C GLN A 243 -19.40 -22.74 28.50
N GLN A 244 -18.11 -22.56 28.15
CA GLN A 244 -16.99 -22.89 29.05
C GLN A 244 -16.67 -21.78 30.07
N ILE A 245 -17.01 -20.52 29.78
CA ILE A 245 -16.71 -19.34 30.63
C ILE A 245 -16.95 -19.59 32.14
N PRO A 246 -18.09 -20.16 32.60
CA PRO A 246 -18.31 -20.39 34.03
C PRO A 246 -17.35 -21.40 34.67
N THR A 247 -16.92 -22.42 33.90
CA THR A 247 -15.94 -23.42 34.33
C THR A 247 -14.55 -22.79 34.43
N TRP A 248 -14.11 -22.13 33.36
CA TRP A 248 -12.80 -21.49 33.32
C TRP A 248 -12.67 -20.36 34.35
N THR A 249 -13.71 -19.56 34.57
CA THR A 249 -13.72 -18.54 35.64
C THR A 249 -13.48 -19.16 37.03
N ALA A 250 -14.11 -20.31 37.32
CA ALA A 250 -13.92 -21.00 38.59
C ALA A 250 -12.53 -21.66 38.72
N GLU A 251 -11.95 -22.13 37.60
CA GLU A 251 -10.65 -22.78 37.54
C GLU A 251 -9.47 -21.79 37.55
N GLN A 252 -9.62 -20.61 36.93
CA GLN A 252 -8.58 -19.59 36.75
C GLN A 252 -8.54 -18.55 37.89
N GLY A 253 -9.63 -18.36 38.62
CA GLY A 253 -9.65 -17.49 39.81
C GLY A 253 -9.53 -15.99 39.51
N GLU A 254 -8.60 -15.30 40.17
CA GLU A 254 -8.42 -13.84 40.02
C GLU A 254 -8.00 -13.45 38.60
N ALA A 255 -7.16 -14.27 37.97
CA ALA A 255 -6.62 -14.06 36.64
C ALA A 255 -7.42 -14.83 35.56
N HIS A 256 -8.75 -14.89 35.68
CA HIS A 256 -9.60 -15.47 34.65
C HIS A 256 -9.67 -14.59 33.41
N GLY A 257 -10.03 -15.18 32.26
CA GLY A 257 -10.15 -14.46 30.99
C GLY A 257 -9.11 -14.85 29.94
N TRP A 258 -8.31 -15.89 30.18
CA TRP A 258 -7.46 -16.48 29.14
C TRP A 258 -8.08 -17.74 28.57
N LEU A 259 -7.96 -17.94 27.25
CA LEU A 259 -8.37 -19.15 26.58
C LEU A 259 -7.36 -20.28 26.86
N PRO A 260 -7.79 -21.43 27.41
CA PRO A 260 -6.92 -22.60 27.53
C PRO A 260 -6.60 -23.21 26.16
N GLY A 261 -5.33 -23.57 25.94
CA GLY A 261 -4.89 -24.27 24.73
C GLY A 261 -3.54 -24.94 24.91
N GLU A 262 -3.12 -25.73 23.94
CA GLU A 262 -1.88 -26.49 24.00
C GLU A 262 -0.66 -25.63 23.64
N TYR A 263 0.39 -25.74 24.46
CA TYR A 263 1.67 -25.09 24.22
C TYR A 263 2.84 -26.02 24.53
N GLY A 264 3.95 -25.89 23.78
CA GLY A 264 5.11 -26.78 23.88
C GLY A 264 5.87 -26.73 25.21
N THR A 265 5.59 -25.72 26.05
CA THR A 265 6.11 -25.61 27.42
C THR A 265 4.98 -25.86 28.41
N ALA A 266 5.06 -26.98 29.13
CA ALA A 266 4.05 -27.36 30.12
C ALA A 266 3.88 -26.30 31.22
N GLY A 267 2.63 -25.97 31.54
CA GLY A 267 2.29 -24.98 32.58
C GLY A 267 2.49 -23.51 32.19
N ALA A 268 2.96 -23.25 30.96
CA ALA A 268 3.15 -21.90 30.45
C ALA A 268 1.98 -21.44 29.58
N LEU A 269 1.72 -20.14 29.58
CA LEU A 269 0.81 -19.45 28.69
C LEU A 269 1.56 -18.33 27.97
N PRO A 270 1.61 -18.31 26.63
CA PRO A 270 2.10 -17.17 25.86
C PRO A 270 1.01 -16.08 25.76
N PRO A 271 1.22 -14.86 26.30
CA PRO A 271 0.24 -13.77 26.22
C PRO A 271 -0.07 -13.36 24.77
N TRP A 272 0.94 -13.32 23.91
CA TRP A 272 0.82 -13.00 22.49
C TRP A 272 -0.15 -13.93 21.72
N GLN A 273 -0.37 -15.18 22.17
CA GLN A 273 -1.43 -16.02 21.56
C GLN A 273 -2.82 -15.60 22.00
N GLN A 274 -2.98 -15.13 23.24
CA GLN A 274 -4.24 -14.57 23.72
C GLN A 274 -4.58 -13.30 22.94
N ASP A 275 -3.57 -12.48 22.62
CA ASP A 275 -3.72 -11.28 21.78
C ASP A 275 -4.11 -11.63 20.33
N TYR A 276 -3.50 -12.65 19.71
CA TYR A 276 -3.95 -13.15 18.40
C TYR A 276 -5.40 -13.69 18.43
N PHE A 277 -5.81 -14.35 19.52
CA PHE A 277 -7.21 -14.79 19.66
C PHE A 277 -8.16 -13.63 19.94
N ALA A 278 -7.70 -12.61 20.67
CA ALA A 278 -8.46 -11.39 20.93
C ALA A 278 -8.70 -10.59 19.63
N SER A 279 -7.72 -10.47 18.73
CA SER A 279 -7.94 -9.80 17.44
C SER A 279 -8.98 -10.52 16.57
N THR A 280 -9.01 -11.86 16.61
CA THR A 280 -10.07 -12.66 15.98
C THR A 280 -11.44 -12.39 16.63
N ALA A 281 -11.51 -12.34 17.96
CA ALA A 281 -12.75 -12.04 18.69
C ALA A 281 -13.25 -10.60 18.42
N ILE A 282 -12.33 -9.63 18.31
CA ILE A 282 -12.63 -8.23 17.94
C ILE A 282 -13.23 -8.18 16.53
N ALA A 283 -12.61 -8.84 15.55
CA ALA A 283 -13.13 -8.90 14.17
C ALA A 283 -14.53 -9.56 14.11
N ALA A 284 -14.71 -10.71 14.78
CA ALA A 284 -16.00 -11.40 14.84
C ALA A 284 -17.08 -10.55 15.53
N ALA A 285 -16.75 -9.84 16.61
CA ALA A 285 -17.65 -8.91 17.28
C ALA A 285 -18.01 -7.69 16.42
N ARG A 286 -17.06 -7.13 15.65
CA ARG A 286 -17.32 -6.07 14.65
C ARG A 286 -18.24 -6.54 13.53
N HIS A 287 -18.14 -7.80 13.10
CA HIS A 287 -19.11 -8.45 12.21
C HIS A 287 -20.47 -8.78 12.87
N GLY A 288 -20.67 -8.46 14.15
CA GLY A 288 -21.94 -8.59 14.87
C GLY A 288 -22.11 -9.89 15.67
N ASN A 289 -21.05 -10.66 15.93
CA ASN A 289 -21.14 -11.88 16.72
C ASN A 289 -21.24 -11.58 18.24
N GLU A 290 -22.45 -11.72 18.80
CA GLU A 290 -22.74 -11.48 20.23
C GLU A 290 -21.99 -12.42 21.19
N ASP A 291 -21.73 -13.68 20.79
CA ASP A 291 -20.99 -14.65 21.61
C ASP A 291 -19.47 -14.32 21.61
N ALA A 292 -18.92 -13.80 20.49
CA ALA A 292 -17.56 -13.30 20.42
C ALA A 292 -17.35 -12.05 21.31
N LEU A 293 -18.31 -11.12 21.31
CA LEU A 293 -18.31 -9.98 22.22
C LEU A 293 -18.41 -10.44 23.70
N THR A 294 -19.29 -11.40 23.99
CA THR A 294 -19.42 -12.00 25.33
C THR A 294 -18.11 -12.64 25.80
N TYR A 295 -17.38 -13.31 24.91
CA TYR A 295 -16.03 -13.79 25.19
C TYR A 295 -15.04 -12.65 25.43
N LEU A 296 -15.05 -11.59 24.62
CA LEU A 296 -14.12 -10.46 24.75
C LEU A 296 -14.32 -9.69 26.06
N GLU A 297 -15.58 -9.47 26.47
CA GLU A 297 -15.92 -8.88 27.79
C GLU A 297 -15.36 -9.72 28.95
N TRP A 298 -15.48 -11.06 28.87
CA TRP A 298 -14.90 -11.96 29.87
C TRP A 298 -13.36 -11.98 29.83
N ALA A 299 -12.79 -12.02 28.63
CA ALA A 299 -11.35 -12.08 28.42
C ALA A 299 -10.62 -10.79 28.86
N SER A 300 -11.34 -9.66 28.85
CA SER A 300 -10.84 -8.37 29.30
C SER A 300 -10.28 -8.39 30.73
N ASN A 301 -10.81 -9.24 31.64
CA ASN A 301 -10.25 -9.38 33.00
C ASN A 301 -8.78 -9.83 32.97
N PHE A 302 -8.38 -10.66 32.01
CA PHE A 302 -6.98 -11.07 31.84
C PHE A 302 -6.21 -10.13 30.91
N LEU A 303 -6.77 -9.83 29.73
CA LEU A 303 -6.10 -9.08 28.66
C LEU A 303 -5.74 -7.64 29.07
N VAL A 304 -6.61 -7.00 29.84
CA VAL A 304 -6.35 -5.69 30.47
C VAL A 304 -5.67 -5.87 31.83
N GLY A 305 -6.15 -6.80 32.66
CA GLY A 305 -5.69 -6.99 34.04
C GLY A 305 -4.20 -7.31 34.17
N ARG A 306 -3.60 -7.99 33.18
CA ARG A 306 -2.14 -8.26 33.15
C ARG A 306 -1.27 -6.98 33.19
N PHE A 307 -1.83 -5.80 32.89
CA PHE A 307 -1.14 -4.51 33.02
C PHE A 307 -1.53 -3.73 34.30
N GLN A 308 -2.46 -4.24 35.11
CA GLN A 308 -3.05 -3.49 36.24
C GLN A 308 -2.78 -4.13 37.62
N HIS A 309 -2.29 -5.38 37.67
CA HIS A 309 -2.10 -6.13 38.92
C HIS A 309 -0.69 -6.05 39.54
N ALA A 310 0.06 -4.98 39.25
CA ALA A 310 1.33 -4.65 39.90
C ALA A 310 1.25 -4.64 41.44
N ALA A 311 0.16 -4.10 41.99
CA ALA A 311 -0.07 -4.06 43.44
C ALA A 311 -0.33 -5.46 44.06
N ASP A 312 -0.80 -6.42 43.26
CA ASP A 312 -1.12 -7.79 43.70
C ASP A 312 0.06 -8.78 43.48
N GLY A 313 1.17 -8.30 42.93
CA GLY A 313 2.42 -9.05 42.78
C GLY A 313 2.64 -9.67 41.39
N PHE A 314 1.96 -9.18 40.36
CA PHE A 314 2.24 -9.48 38.95
C PHE A 314 2.90 -8.26 38.31
N ALA A 315 4.14 -8.36 37.81
CA ALA A 315 4.83 -7.21 37.24
C ALA A 315 4.14 -6.75 35.94
N GLU A 316 3.90 -5.44 35.78
CA GLU A 316 3.14 -4.88 34.65
C GLU A 316 3.75 -5.26 33.29
N HIS A 317 5.09 -5.26 33.19
CA HIS A 317 5.79 -5.62 31.97
C HIS A 317 5.70 -7.13 31.66
N ASP A 318 5.37 -7.98 32.64
CA ASP A 318 5.10 -9.40 32.38
C ASP A 318 3.83 -9.58 31.52
N GLY A 319 2.96 -8.57 31.44
CA GLY A 319 1.81 -8.56 30.54
C GLY A 319 2.19 -8.81 29.07
N ALA A 320 3.38 -8.37 28.65
CA ALA A 320 3.93 -8.63 27.30
C ALA A 320 5.17 -9.55 27.29
N ALA A 321 5.44 -10.28 28.38
CA ALA A 321 6.53 -11.27 28.40
C ALA A 321 6.18 -12.49 27.52
N TYR A 322 7.18 -13.16 26.95
CA TYR A 322 6.98 -14.30 26.06
C TYR A 322 6.17 -15.47 26.68
N LEU A 323 6.31 -15.71 27.99
CA LEU A 323 5.60 -16.76 28.73
C LEU A 323 5.25 -16.32 30.15
N LEU A 324 4.02 -16.64 30.57
CA LEU A 324 3.55 -16.60 31.94
C LEU A 324 3.40 -18.01 32.50
N ALA A 325 3.73 -18.22 33.76
CA ALA A 325 3.46 -19.49 34.45
C ALA A 325 2.03 -19.49 34.98
N ILE A 326 1.14 -20.31 34.42
CA ILE A 326 -0.28 -20.39 34.81
C ILE A 326 -0.67 -21.69 35.53
N SER A 327 0.18 -22.71 35.53
CA SER A 327 -0.04 -23.93 36.30
C SER A 327 1.26 -24.66 36.63
N ASP A 328 1.22 -25.51 37.66
CA ASP A 328 2.33 -26.39 38.05
C ASP A 328 2.53 -27.50 36.99
N PRO A 329 3.67 -27.53 36.27
CA PRO A 329 3.92 -28.50 35.19
C PRO A 329 4.00 -29.95 35.68
N ALA A 330 4.18 -30.20 36.98
CA ALA A 330 4.23 -31.55 37.55
C ALA A 330 2.87 -32.06 38.04
N THR A 331 1.91 -31.18 38.33
CA THR A 331 0.60 -31.56 38.89
C THR A 331 -0.61 -31.11 38.07
N GLY A 332 -0.43 -30.21 37.10
CA GLY A 332 -1.52 -29.60 36.33
C GLY A 332 -2.39 -28.64 37.14
N ARG A 333 -2.00 -28.29 38.37
CA ARG A 333 -2.76 -27.36 39.21
C ARG A 333 -2.59 -25.94 38.69
N ILE A 334 -3.69 -25.32 38.27
CA ILE A 334 -3.76 -23.91 37.88
C ILE A 334 -3.40 -23.00 39.07
N PHE A 335 -2.82 -21.84 38.76
CA PHE A 335 -2.54 -20.77 39.70
C PHE A 335 -3.67 -19.75 39.67
N ASN A 336 -4.37 -19.60 40.80
CA ASN A 336 -5.66 -18.90 40.86
C ASN A 336 -5.55 -17.43 41.32
N THR A 337 -4.33 -16.90 41.41
CA THR A 337 -4.05 -15.55 41.93
C THR A 337 -2.95 -14.88 41.11
N TRP A 338 -3.06 -13.57 40.88
CA TRP A 338 -2.03 -12.79 40.17
C TRP A 338 -0.66 -12.90 40.85
N SER A 339 -0.65 -12.90 42.18
CA SER A 339 0.56 -13.07 43.00
C SER A 339 1.28 -14.40 42.77
N GLU A 340 0.54 -15.51 42.62
CA GLU A 340 1.13 -16.83 42.37
C GLU A 340 1.68 -16.95 40.95
N ILE A 341 0.98 -16.37 39.96
CA ILE A 341 1.41 -16.30 38.56
C ILE A 341 2.70 -15.47 38.45
N GLY A 342 2.71 -14.24 38.96
CA GLY A 342 3.88 -13.34 38.91
C GLY A 342 5.10 -13.93 39.64
N ALA A 343 4.92 -14.39 40.88
CA ALA A 343 6.01 -15.01 41.64
C ALA A 343 6.57 -16.27 40.96
N THR A 344 5.74 -17.08 40.30
CA THR A 344 6.21 -18.29 39.60
C THR A 344 6.89 -17.94 38.29
N THR A 345 6.35 -17.00 37.52
CA THR A 345 6.93 -16.47 36.27
C THR A 345 8.33 -15.89 36.51
N ALA A 346 8.49 -15.10 37.59
CA ALA A 346 9.80 -14.64 38.05
C ALA A 346 10.72 -15.80 38.48
N SER A 347 10.20 -16.82 39.18
CA SER A 347 11.00 -17.98 39.62
C SER A 347 11.53 -18.84 38.47
N TYR A 348 10.86 -18.81 37.31
CA TYR A 348 11.27 -19.51 36.09
C TYR A 348 12.17 -18.68 35.17
N ASN A 349 12.49 -17.42 35.55
CA ASN A 349 13.23 -16.47 34.72
C ASN A 349 12.52 -16.21 33.37
N TRP A 350 11.20 -16.01 33.42
CA TRP A 350 10.38 -15.54 32.29
C TRP A 350 9.86 -14.12 32.50
N SER A 351 9.94 -13.60 33.74
CA SER A 351 9.50 -12.25 34.10
C SER A 351 10.45 -11.18 33.55
N ASN A 352 9.85 -10.16 32.94
CA ASN A 352 10.47 -8.91 32.50
C ASN A 352 10.95 -8.05 33.68
N GLY A 353 10.29 -8.15 34.84
CA GLY A 353 10.56 -7.30 36.00
C GLY A 353 10.33 -5.82 35.68
N ASP A 354 11.33 -4.97 35.98
CA ASP A 354 11.29 -3.53 35.70
C ASP A 354 11.81 -3.18 34.28
N GLY A 355 11.83 -4.12 33.34
CA GLY A 355 12.40 -3.96 32.00
C GLY A 355 11.67 -4.77 30.93
N TRP A 356 12.33 -5.03 29.79
CA TRP A 356 11.70 -5.65 28.61
C TRP A 356 12.49 -6.85 28.05
N SER A 357 13.31 -7.51 28.88
CA SER A 357 14.26 -8.56 28.42
C SER A 357 13.64 -9.89 27.96
N HIS A 358 12.33 -10.03 28.08
CA HIS A 358 11.52 -11.16 27.62
C HIS A 358 10.36 -10.71 26.71
N SER A 359 10.39 -9.45 26.24
CA SER A 359 9.52 -8.92 25.18
C SER A 359 10.36 -8.62 23.94
N GLU A 360 10.21 -9.46 22.91
CA GLU A 360 10.90 -9.31 21.62
C GLU A 360 9.85 -9.27 20.50
N GLY A 361 10.08 -8.48 19.45
CA GLY A 361 9.17 -8.40 18.30
C GLY A 361 7.82 -7.72 18.61
N ASP A 362 6.75 -8.30 18.09
CA ASP A 362 5.41 -7.72 17.96
C ASP A 362 4.55 -7.74 19.25
N TYR A 363 5.02 -8.36 20.35
CA TYR A 363 4.17 -8.69 21.51
C TYR A 363 3.51 -7.46 22.17
N VAL A 364 4.20 -6.31 22.16
CA VAL A 364 3.65 -5.08 22.72
C VAL A 364 2.70 -4.40 21.74
N GLN A 365 2.98 -4.42 20.42
CA GLN A 365 2.04 -3.93 19.41
C GLN A 365 0.74 -4.73 19.45
N LEU A 366 0.82 -6.06 19.61
CA LEU A 366 -0.32 -6.96 19.79
C LEU A 366 -1.15 -6.62 21.02
N ALA A 367 -0.50 -6.33 22.15
CA ALA A 367 -1.18 -5.88 23.35
C ALA A 367 -1.87 -4.52 23.13
N LEU A 368 -1.22 -3.55 22.48
CA LEU A 368 -1.81 -2.25 22.16
C LEU A 368 -3.02 -2.38 21.24
N ALA A 369 -2.93 -3.17 20.16
CA ALA A 369 -4.05 -3.45 19.26
C ALA A 369 -5.22 -4.13 19.98
N THR A 370 -4.94 -5.06 20.89
CA THR A 370 -5.95 -5.74 21.72
C THR A 370 -6.62 -4.78 22.71
N LEU A 371 -5.84 -3.93 23.38
CA LEU A 371 -6.37 -2.91 24.31
C LEU A 371 -7.23 -1.89 23.58
N SER A 372 -6.85 -1.47 22.37
CA SER A 372 -7.65 -0.58 21.53
C SER A 372 -8.99 -1.20 21.14
N GLY A 373 -9.00 -2.42 20.57
CA GLY A 373 -10.24 -3.10 20.19
C GLY A 373 -11.16 -3.45 21.37
N ILE A 374 -10.60 -3.73 22.56
CA ILE A 374 -11.40 -3.86 23.80
C ILE A 374 -12.03 -2.51 24.16
N ALA A 375 -11.26 -1.42 24.17
CA ALA A 375 -11.78 -0.09 24.49
C ALA A 375 -12.89 0.34 23.52
N GLU A 376 -12.70 0.13 22.22
CA GLU A 376 -13.68 0.40 21.16
C GLU A 376 -14.99 -0.37 21.38
N LEU A 377 -14.93 -1.70 21.52
CA LEU A 377 -16.13 -2.54 21.55
C LEU A 377 -16.86 -2.55 22.90
N THR A 378 -16.17 -2.25 24.00
CA THR A 378 -16.74 -2.36 25.36
C THR A 378 -16.85 -1.03 26.10
N GLY A 379 -16.24 0.06 25.59
CA GLY A 379 -16.12 1.33 26.30
C GLY A 379 -15.24 1.25 27.56
N SER A 380 -14.32 0.28 27.63
CA SER A 380 -13.51 0.02 28.82
C SER A 380 -12.43 1.08 29.02
N GLN A 381 -12.70 2.06 29.91
CA GLN A 381 -11.69 3.02 30.38
C GLN A 381 -10.43 2.32 30.94
N ALA A 382 -10.58 1.15 31.56
CA ALA A 382 -9.45 0.38 32.04
C ALA A 382 -8.50 -0.07 30.90
N ALA A 383 -9.04 -0.35 29.71
CA ALA A 383 -8.23 -0.69 28.53
C ALA A 383 -7.55 0.57 27.95
N VAL A 384 -8.24 1.71 27.93
CA VAL A 384 -7.66 3.04 27.57
C VAL A 384 -6.50 3.39 28.48
N ASP A 385 -6.71 3.32 29.81
CA ASP A 385 -5.70 3.61 30.82
C ASP A 385 -4.48 2.68 30.68
N ALA A 386 -4.70 1.38 30.45
CA ALA A 386 -3.64 0.41 30.22
C ALA A 386 -2.89 0.65 28.90
N TYR A 387 -3.56 1.05 27.82
CA TYR A 387 -2.93 1.38 26.54
C TYR A 387 -1.95 2.54 26.71
N HIS A 388 -2.40 3.66 27.30
CA HIS A 388 -1.55 4.83 27.48
C HIS A 388 -0.44 4.61 28.51
N ALA A 389 -0.69 3.86 29.59
CA ALA A 389 0.35 3.48 30.54
C ALA A 389 1.45 2.63 29.88
N LEU A 390 1.06 1.60 29.13
CA LEU A 390 1.97 0.73 28.41
C LEU A 390 2.81 1.50 27.39
N LEU A 391 2.20 2.39 26.59
CA LEU A 391 2.91 3.20 25.61
C LEU A 391 3.85 4.23 26.26
N ALA A 392 3.48 4.78 27.41
CA ALA A 392 4.28 5.77 28.15
C ALA A 392 5.59 5.21 28.74
N ASP A 393 5.69 3.89 28.97
CA ASP A 393 6.96 3.25 29.40
C ASP A 393 8.01 3.13 28.27
N ASN A 394 7.66 3.55 27.04
CA ASN A 394 8.49 3.41 25.83
C ASN A 394 8.96 1.95 25.58
N PRO A 395 8.02 0.99 25.52
CA PRO A 395 8.34 -0.40 25.26
C PRO A 395 9.00 -0.61 23.88
N PRO A 396 9.73 -1.72 23.69
CA PRO A 396 10.41 -1.97 22.43
C PRO A 396 9.39 -2.20 21.29
N PHE A 397 9.75 -1.78 20.07
CA PHE A 397 8.97 -1.96 18.84
C PHE A 397 7.65 -1.18 18.75
N THR A 398 7.43 -0.11 19.55
CA THR A 398 6.20 0.70 19.51
C THR A 398 6.39 2.16 19.08
N THR A 399 7.54 2.53 18.52
CA THR A 399 7.73 3.89 17.97
C THR A 399 7.06 4.04 16.60
N GLY A 400 6.78 5.27 16.15
CA GLY A 400 6.25 5.49 14.80
C GLY A 400 7.15 4.94 13.68
N HIS A 401 8.47 4.85 13.91
CA HIS A 401 9.42 4.20 12.99
C HIS A 401 9.40 2.67 13.07
N ASP A 402 8.85 2.08 14.12
CA ASP A 402 8.60 0.63 14.18
C ASP A 402 7.35 0.31 13.34
N PHE A 403 6.26 1.05 13.56
CA PHE A 403 5.03 0.90 12.77
C PHE A 403 5.20 1.29 11.29
N SER A 404 6.07 2.25 10.93
CA SER A 404 6.33 2.56 9.50
C SER A 404 7.02 1.42 8.75
N ARG A 405 7.82 0.61 9.45
CA ARG A 405 8.55 -0.55 8.89
C ARG A 405 7.77 -1.85 8.96
N ASP A 406 6.90 -1.99 9.95
CA ASP A 406 6.00 -3.13 10.10
C ASP A 406 4.65 -2.65 10.69
N PRO A 407 3.67 -2.30 9.83
CA PRO A 407 2.38 -1.79 10.27
C PRO A 407 1.37 -2.89 10.61
N THR A 408 1.77 -4.17 10.66
CA THR A 408 0.85 -5.32 10.79
C THR A 408 -0.15 -5.21 11.96
N PHE A 409 0.21 -4.48 13.03
CA PHE A 409 -0.63 -4.20 14.19
C PHE A 409 -0.80 -2.69 14.49
N ALA A 410 -0.63 -1.83 13.48
CA ALA A 410 -0.85 -0.38 13.57
C ALA A 410 -2.35 -0.05 13.63
N ILE A 411 -2.99 -0.33 14.76
CA ILE A 411 -4.41 -0.04 15.03
C ILE A 411 -4.52 1.33 15.73
N VAL A 412 -5.55 2.10 15.36
CA VAL A 412 -5.87 3.43 15.92
C VAL A 412 -5.88 3.40 17.46
N ALA A 413 -5.41 4.48 18.09
CA ALA A 413 -5.34 4.59 19.54
C ALA A 413 -6.74 4.78 20.18
N PRO A 414 -7.02 4.16 21.34
CA PRO A 414 -8.30 4.31 22.00
C PRO A 414 -8.42 5.69 22.66
N GLY A 415 -9.59 6.31 22.58
CA GLY A 415 -9.83 7.65 23.14
C GLY A 415 -9.46 8.80 22.22
N GLU A 416 -8.84 8.51 21.06
CA GLU A 416 -9.15 9.28 19.85
C GLU A 416 -10.59 8.91 19.47
N ASP A 417 -11.50 9.88 19.47
CA ASP A 417 -12.91 9.61 19.14
C ASP A 417 -12.96 8.96 17.74
N ASN A 418 -13.75 7.89 17.58
CA ASN A 418 -13.99 7.16 16.33
C ASN A 418 -14.80 8.01 15.30
N THR A 419 -14.33 9.23 15.05
CA THR A 419 -14.90 10.28 14.21
C THR A 419 -13.79 10.73 13.25
N PRO A 420 -13.93 10.55 11.93
CA PRO A 420 -12.84 10.84 10.99
C PRO A 420 -12.48 12.33 10.96
N VAL A 421 -11.18 12.63 11.10
CA VAL A 421 -10.61 14.00 11.15
C VAL A 421 -10.62 14.72 9.78
N PHE A 422 -11.23 14.12 8.76
CA PHE A 422 -11.55 14.77 7.49
C PHE A 422 -13.00 14.48 7.08
N GLN A 423 -13.87 15.50 7.13
CA GLN A 423 -15.13 15.50 6.40
C GLN A 423 -15.02 16.28 5.10
N ILE A 424 -15.43 15.65 4.00
CA ILE A 424 -15.83 16.32 2.76
C ILE A 424 -17.33 15.99 2.55
N PRO A 425 -18.20 16.96 2.23
CA PRO A 425 -19.65 16.82 2.43
C PRO A 425 -20.39 16.02 1.33
N ALA A 426 -21.49 15.39 1.74
CA ALA A 426 -22.56 14.87 0.86
C ALA A 426 -23.42 16.03 0.26
N PRO A 427 -24.35 15.84 -0.71
CA PRO A 427 -24.92 14.59 -1.24
C PRO A 427 -25.07 14.54 -2.80
N SER A 428 -25.60 13.47 -3.42
CA SER A 428 -27.04 13.38 -3.78
C SER A 428 -27.45 12.06 -4.46
N VAL A 429 -28.69 11.63 -4.20
CA VAL A 429 -29.37 10.40 -4.69
C VAL A 429 -30.19 10.74 -5.95
N PRO A 430 -30.16 9.99 -7.08
CA PRO A 430 -31.01 8.79 -7.28
C PRO A 430 -30.47 7.75 -8.34
N HIS A 431 -31.12 6.66 -8.78
CA HIS A 431 -32.49 6.10 -8.65
C HIS A 431 -32.45 4.55 -8.74
N ASP A 432 -33.49 3.90 -8.19
CA ASP A 432 -33.78 2.45 -8.23
C ASP A 432 -34.09 1.88 -9.64
N THR A 433 -33.33 0.85 -10.09
CA THR A 433 -33.77 -0.13 -11.11
C THR A 433 -33.06 -1.50 -10.96
N ALA A 434 -33.84 -2.59 -10.85
CA ALA A 434 -33.33 -3.97 -10.80
C ALA A 434 -32.93 -4.54 -12.19
N PRO A 435 -31.83 -5.32 -12.31
CA PRO A 435 -31.46 -6.06 -13.54
C PRO A 435 -32.19 -7.43 -13.71
N PRO A 436 -32.26 -7.98 -14.94
CA PRO A 436 -33.05 -9.18 -15.25
C PRO A 436 -32.29 -10.52 -15.15
N ALA A 437 -33.05 -11.61 -15.03
CA ALA A 437 -32.53 -12.97 -14.96
C ALA A 437 -32.36 -13.66 -16.35
N HIS A 438 -31.17 -14.25 -16.59
CA HIS A 438 -30.88 -15.19 -17.68
C HIS A 438 -29.84 -16.23 -17.21
N THR A 439 -30.23 -17.46 -16.86
CA THR A 439 -30.22 -18.68 -17.72
C THR A 439 -28.85 -19.08 -18.27
N ALA A 440 -28.25 -20.12 -17.65
CA ALA A 440 -27.05 -20.81 -18.12
C ALA A 440 -27.29 -21.72 -19.35
N PRO A 441 -26.21 -22.13 -20.04
CA PRO A 441 -26.14 -23.38 -20.78
C PRO A 441 -25.16 -24.39 -20.14
N ASP A 442 -25.56 -25.66 -20.19
CA ASP A 442 -24.89 -26.86 -19.71
C ASP A 442 -24.13 -27.57 -20.85
N ALA A 443 -22.90 -28.06 -20.63
CA ALA A 443 -22.30 -29.20 -21.34
C ALA A 443 -20.87 -29.58 -20.85
N ALA A 444 -20.73 -30.82 -20.35
CA ALA A 444 -19.51 -31.64 -20.36
C ALA A 444 -19.82 -32.95 -21.16
N PRO A 445 -18.99 -34.02 -21.26
CA PRO A 445 -17.63 -34.27 -20.72
C PRO A 445 -16.68 -35.07 -21.68
N ASP A 446 -15.67 -35.76 -21.09
CA ASP A 446 -14.99 -37.02 -21.53
C ASP A 446 -13.69 -36.92 -22.41
N SER A 447 -12.60 -37.69 -22.23
CA SER A 447 -12.11 -38.52 -21.08
C SER A 447 -10.64 -39.04 -21.23
N ASN A 448 -10.06 -39.51 -20.10
CA ASN A 448 -9.04 -40.57 -19.91
C ASN A 448 -7.53 -40.36 -20.27
N HIS A 449 -6.67 -40.34 -19.23
CA HIS A 449 -5.51 -41.24 -18.97
C HIS A 449 -4.89 -40.95 -17.56
N GLY A 450 -4.00 -41.76 -16.94
CA GLY A 450 -3.43 -43.03 -17.40
C GLY A 450 -2.58 -43.95 -16.47
N SER A 451 -2.45 -43.74 -15.13
CA SER A 451 -1.79 -44.61 -14.08
C SER A 451 -0.39 -44.24 -13.52
N ALA A 452 -0.35 -43.99 -12.20
CA ALA A 452 0.63 -44.16 -11.08
C ALA A 452 1.92 -45.05 -11.21
N PRO A 453 2.76 -45.22 -10.15
CA PRO A 453 3.48 -44.25 -9.28
C PRO A 453 4.97 -44.64 -8.97
N VAL A 454 5.84 -43.76 -8.45
CA VAL A 454 7.20 -44.11 -7.93
C VAL A 454 7.59 -43.28 -6.68
N GLU A 455 8.40 -43.89 -5.79
CA GLU A 455 8.83 -43.44 -4.44
C GLU A 455 9.88 -42.29 -4.40
N THR A 456 9.91 -41.55 -3.29
CA THR A 456 10.93 -40.56 -2.88
C THR A 456 12.02 -41.15 -1.98
N ALA A 457 13.22 -40.52 -1.94
CA ALA A 457 14.18 -40.42 -0.81
C ALA A 457 15.63 -40.11 -1.28
N PRO A 458 16.54 -39.58 -0.43
CA PRO A 458 16.36 -38.73 0.76
C PRO A 458 17.26 -37.46 0.78
N GLU A 459 16.94 -36.49 1.63
CA GLU A 459 17.80 -35.32 1.92
C GLU A 459 18.90 -35.62 2.97
N ALA A 460 20.03 -34.90 2.91
CA ALA A 460 21.19 -35.05 3.81
C ALA A 460 21.89 -33.68 4.04
N PRO A 461 22.66 -33.50 5.13
CA PRO A 461 22.34 -32.44 6.11
C PRO A 461 23.16 -31.15 6.01
N ALA A 462 22.56 -30.05 6.48
CA ALA A 462 23.18 -28.74 6.56
C ALA A 462 24.42 -28.69 7.47
N ALA A 463 25.57 -28.30 6.89
CA ALA A 463 26.76 -27.88 7.62
C ALA A 463 26.96 -26.36 7.46
N GLY A 464 27.07 -25.63 8.57
CA GLY A 464 27.15 -24.16 8.56
C GLY A 464 28.38 -23.63 7.80
N HIS A 465 28.16 -22.62 6.95
CA HIS A 465 29.20 -21.99 6.14
C HIS A 465 29.63 -20.63 6.74
N PRO A 466 30.92 -20.24 6.62
CA PRO A 466 31.44 -18.96 7.13
C PRO A 466 31.19 -17.81 6.15
N ALA A 467 31.23 -16.58 6.66
CA ALA A 467 31.07 -15.36 5.85
C ALA A 467 32.14 -15.24 4.74
N GLY A 468 31.70 -15.02 3.49
CA GLY A 468 32.56 -14.79 2.32
C GLY A 468 32.51 -15.84 1.20
N GLY A 469 31.53 -16.75 1.22
CA GLY A 469 31.31 -17.71 0.12
C GLY A 469 30.57 -17.10 -1.08
N VAL A 470 30.87 -17.59 -2.29
CA VAL A 470 30.17 -17.26 -3.54
C VAL A 470 29.24 -18.42 -3.92
N PRO A 471 27.97 -18.18 -4.30
CA PRO A 471 27.05 -19.26 -4.69
C PRO A 471 27.57 -20.08 -5.88
N LEU A 472 27.39 -21.40 -5.83
CA LEU A 472 27.73 -22.36 -6.89
C LEU A 472 26.53 -23.22 -7.23
N SER A 473 26.27 -23.41 -8.51
CA SER A 473 25.26 -24.33 -9.06
C SER A 473 25.77 -25.03 -10.32
N ILE A 474 25.10 -26.11 -10.71
CA ILE A 474 25.39 -26.92 -11.90
C ILE A 474 24.09 -27.22 -12.65
N VAL A 475 24.13 -27.23 -13.97
CA VAL A 475 22.99 -27.63 -14.81
C VAL A 475 23.26 -29.03 -15.34
N LEU A 476 22.39 -29.99 -14.98
CA LEU A 476 22.51 -31.38 -15.41
C LEU A 476 21.32 -31.78 -16.28
N GLY A 477 21.62 -32.45 -17.40
CA GLY A 477 20.64 -33.05 -18.32
C GLY A 477 20.88 -34.55 -18.47
N GLY A 478 19.84 -35.28 -18.89
CA GLY A 478 19.89 -36.73 -19.00
C GLY A 478 19.04 -37.30 -20.12
N GLU A 479 19.40 -38.52 -20.53
CA GLU A 479 18.61 -39.38 -21.42
C GLU A 479 18.12 -40.60 -20.63
N ALA A 480 16.81 -40.73 -20.42
CA ALA A 480 16.23 -41.64 -19.44
C ALA A 480 15.97 -43.08 -19.96
N TRP A 481 16.87 -43.63 -20.78
CA TRP A 481 16.68 -44.98 -21.33
C TRP A 481 16.82 -46.08 -20.25
N GLU A 482 15.82 -46.96 -20.17
CA GLU A 482 15.60 -47.93 -19.07
C GLU A 482 15.65 -47.34 -17.63
N GLY A 483 15.51 -46.00 -17.48
CA GLY A 483 15.62 -45.28 -16.20
C GLY A 483 16.51 -44.04 -16.28
N ASN A 484 16.42 -43.16 -15.28
CA ASN A 484 17.15 -41.88 -15.26
C ASN A 484 18.66 -42.08 -14.97
N PRO A 485 19.53 -41.20 -15.49
CA PRO A 485 20.93 -41.14 -15.04
C PRO A 485 21.04 -40.73 -13.57
N LEU A 486 21.90 -41.42 -12.82
CA LEU A 486 22.21 -41.16 -11.42
C LEU A 486 23.58 -40.47 -11.33
N ALA A 487 23.59 -39.25 -10.80
CA ALA A 487 24.78 -38.41 -10.69
C ALA A 487 25.24 -38.27 -9.22
N VAL A 488 26.55 -38.10 -9.04
CA VAL A 488 27.15 -37.54 -7.84
C VAL A 488 28.00 -36.34 -8.23
N VAL A 489 27.87 -35.23 -7.52
CA VAL A 489 28.76 -34.07 -7.68
C VAL A 489 29.59 -33.89 -6.43
N LEU A 490 30.91 -33.84 -6.61
CA LEU A 490 31.87 -33.48 -5.58
C LEU A 490 32.43 -32.09 -5.87
N VAL A 491 32.56 -31.26 -4.84
CA VAL A 491 33.27 -29.98 -4.88
C VAL A 491 34.47 -30.07 -3.94
N ASP A 492 35.68 -29.85 -4.44
CA ASP A 492 36.96 -30.07 -3.76
C ASP A 492 37.10 -31.46 -3.11
N GLY A 493 36.50 -32.47 -3.75
CA GLY A 493 36.46 -33.86 -3.27
C GLY A 493 35.45 -34.13 -2.15
N VAL A 494 34.57 -33.18 -1.83
CA VAL A 494 33.43 -33.36 -0.92
C VAL A 494 32.16 -33.57 -1.72
N GLU A 495 31.46 -34.68 -1.53
CA GLU A 495 30.13 -34.91 -2.11
C GLU A 495 29.13 -33.87 -1.60
N VAL A 496 28.59 -33.06 -2.53
CA VAL A 496 27.61 -31.99 -2.27
C VAL A 496 26.24 -32.29 -2.90
N PHE A 497 26.18 -33.17 -3.90
CA PHE A 497 24.94 -33.64 -4.51
C PHE A 497 25.03 -35.13 -4.86
N ARG A 498 23.92 -35.84 -4.69
CA ARG A 498 23.68 -37.19 -5.17
C ARG A 498 22.20 -37.33 -5.49
N GLY A 499 21.85 -37.67 -6.72
CA GLY A 499 20.45 -37.79 -7.12
C GLY A 499 20.26 -38.31 -8.55
N GLU A 500 19.02 -38.69 -8.86
CA GLU A 500 18.62 -38.96 -10.25
C GLU A 500 18.44 -37.63 -10.99
N VAL A 501 18.98 -37.56 -12.21
CA VAL A 501 18.82 -36.43 -13.13
C VAL A 501 17.66 -36.77 -14.06
N THR A 502 16.48 -36.26 -13.70
CA THR A 502 15.22 -36.44 -14.43
C THR A 502 15.02 -35.44 -15.56
N ALA A 503 15.79 -34.35 -15.56
CA ALA A 503 15.72 -33.29 -16.56
C ALA A 503 16.33 -33.75 -17.90
N SER A 504 15.68 -33.40 -19.01
CA SER A 504 16.08 -33.83 -20.35
C SER A 504 17.19 -32.94 -20.93
N HIS A 505 18.26 -33.55 -21.45
CA HIS A 505 19.30 -32.84 -22.20
C HIS A 505 18.72 -32.01 -23.36
N ALA A 506 17.77 -32.59 -24.11
CA ALA A 506 17.09 -31.94 -25.23
C ALA A 506 16.25 -30.70 -24.84
N HIS A 507 16.08 -30.45 -23.53
CA HIS A 507 15.38 -29.28 -22.99
C HIS A 507 16.30 -28.39 -22.14
N GLY A 508 17.63 -28.58 -22.21
CA GLY A 508 18.63 -27.75 -21.53
C GLY A 508 18.95 -28.14 -20.08
N GLY A 509 18.50 -29.31 -19.62
CA GLY A 509 18.74 -29.80 -18.25
C GLY A 509 18.01 -29.02 -17.16
N ALA A 510 18.42 -29.21 -15.90
CA ALA A 510 17.92 -28.47 -14.75
C ALA A 510 19.05 -27.98 -13.85
N GLU A 511 18.90 -26.76 -13.30
CA GLU A 511 19.87 -26.17 -12.39
C GLU A 511 19.73 -26.72 -10.97
N ILE A 512 20.86 -27.11 -10.39
CA ILE A 512 21.00 -27.72 -9.07
C ILE A 512 21.97 -26.87 -8.26
N ALA A 513 21.49 -26.33 -7.13
CA ALA A 513 22.34 -25.58 -6.21
C ALA A 513 23.33 -26.52 -5.49
N LEU A 514 24.61 -26.17 -5.48
CA LEU A 514 25.70 -26.94 -4.86
C LEU A 514 26.25 -26.30 -3.58
N GLY A 515 25.66 -25.18 -3.14
CA GLY A 515 26.09 -24.43 -1.95
C GLY A 515 26.96 -23.22 -2.29
N HIS A 516 28.02 -23.00 -1.51
CA HIS A 516 28.92 -21.85 -1.66
C HIS A 516 30.39 -22.27 -1.65
N VAL A 517 31.21 -21.62 -2.49
CA VAL A 517 32.66 -21.85 -2.60
C VAL A 517 33.49 -20.62 -2.19
N ALA A 518 34.78 -20.80 -1.95
CA ALA A 518 35.65 -19.77 -1.39
C ALA A 518 36.14 -18.79 -2.48
N ALA A 519 35.81 -17.51 -2.34
CA ALA A 519 36.17 -16.50 -3.32
C ALA A 519 37.70 -16.40 -3.54
N GLY A 520 38.12 -16.40 -4.81
CA GLY A 520 39.52 -16.20 -5.21
C GLY A 520 40.39 -17.45 -5.17
N ALA A 521 39.80 -18.63 -5.01
CA ALA A 521 40.45 -19.93 -5.15
C ALA A 521 39.94 -20.67 -6.41
N ASP A 522 40.78 -21.58 -6.90
CA ASP A 522 40.37 -22.59 -7.87
C ASP A 522 39.72 -23.75 -7.11
N HIS A 523 38.54 -24.17 -7.58
CA HIS A 523 37.73 -25.26 -7.04
C HIS A 523 37.59 -26.38 -8.06
N GLU A 524 37.65 -27.64 -7.61
CA GLU A 524 37.47 -28.81 -8.46
C GLU A 524 36.04 -29.34 -8.33
N VAL A 525 35.25 -29.27 -9.40
CA VAL A 525 33.91 -29.87 -9.48
C VAL A 525 34.02 -31.17 -10.26
N VAL A 526 33.66 -32.30 -9.64
CA VAL A 526 33.68 -33.62 -10.26
C VAL A 526 32.27 -34.18 -10.32
N VAL A 527 31.75 -34.41 -11.51
CA VAL A 527 30.47 -35.08 -11.76
C VAL A 527 30.75 -36.54 -12.12
N GLN A 528 30.26 -37.47 -11.30
CA GLN A 528 30.39 -38.91 -11.51
C GLN A 528 29.06 -39.49 -11.99
N PHE A 529 29.08 -40.19 -13.12
CA PHE A 529 27.93 -40.94 -13.61
C PHE A 529 27.94 -42.37 -13.04
N LEU A 530 26.86 -42.82 -12.39
CA LEU A 530 26.86 -44.03 -11.55
C LEU A 530 26.08 -45.23 -12.08
N ASN A 531 25.23 -45.07 -13.09
CA ASN A 531 24.31 -46.12 -13.54
C ASN A 531 24.16 -46.21 -15.07
N ASP A 532 25.26 -46.02 -15.82
CA ASP A 532 25.32 -46.25 -17.28
C ASP A 532 24.66 -47.56 -17.72
N ALA A 533 23.94 -47.50 -18.85
CA ALA A 533 23.20 -48.60 -19.43
C ALA A 533 23.15 -48.51 -20.98
N TRP A 534 24.28 -48.73 -21.66
CA TRP A 534 24.33 -48.82 -23.14
C TRP A 534 23.47 -49.96 -23.74
N GLY A 535 22.43 -49.59 -24.51
CA GLY A 535 21.49 -50.53 -25.17
C GLY A 535 21.87 -50.96 -26.60
N GLY A 536 22.85 -50.32 -27.24
CA GLY A 536 23.34 -50.69 -28.58
C GLY A 536 23.23 -49.62 -29.67
N SER A 537 22.59 -48.50 -29.38
CA SER A 537 22.42 -47.30 -30.21
C SER A 537 22.17 -46.07 -29.33
N GLU A 538 22.42 -44.86 -29.85
CA GLU A 538 22.22 -43.57 -29.17
C GLU A 538 20.77 -43.41 -28.66
N ASP A 539 19.75 -43.70 -29.49
CA ASP A 539 18.32 -43.74 -29.10
C ASP A 539 17.97 -44.74 -27.97
N THR A 540 18.94 -45.55 -27.56
CA THR A 540 18.82 -46.63 -26.58
C THR A 540 19.96 -46.57 -25.57
N ASP A 541 20.31 -45.38 -25.13
CA ASP A 541 21.42 -45.14 -24.23
C ASP A 541 21.00 -44.26 -23.06
N ARG A 542 21.69 -44.45 -21.93
CA ARG A 542 21.49 -43.61 -20.74
C ARG A 542 22.71 -42.75 -20.58
N ASN A 543 22.63 -41.52 -21.07
CA ASN A 543 23.68 -40.53 -20.95
C ASN A 543 23.38 -39.50 -19.86
N LEU A 544 24.44 -39.04 -19.19
CA LEU A 544 24.44 -37.87 -18.32
C LEU A 544 25.21 -36.74 -18.99
N TYR A 545 24.65 -35.54 -18.92
CA TYR A 545 25.17 -34.31 -19.53
C TYR A 545 25.39 -33.25 -18.45
N VAL A 546 26.47 -32.50 -18.58
CA VAL A 546 26.68 -31.25 -17.83
C VAL A 546 26.50 -30.11 -18.81
N GLU A 547 25.40 -29.38 -18.67
CA GLU A 547 25.02 -28.31 -19.59
C GLU A 547 25.72 -26.99 -19.24
N ASP A 548 26.00 -26.76 -17.95
CA ASP A 548 26.69 -25.58 -17.43
C ASP A 548 27.16 -25.78 -15.97
N ILE A 549 28.12 -24.97 -15.52
CA ILE A 549 28.39 -24.73 -14.10
C ILE A 549 28.34 -23.22 -13.89
N ARG A 550 27.58 -22.76 -12.89
CA ARG A 550 27.33 -21.33 -12.66
C ARG A 550 27.92 -20.87 -11.34
N ILE A 551 28.58 -19.71 -11.36
CA ILE A 551 29.09 -19.03 -10.17
C ILE A 551 28.32 -17.71 -10.03
N ASN A 552 27.64 -17.52 -8.89
CA ASN A 552 26.79 -16.35 -8.65
C ASN A 552 25.76 -16.12 -9.80
N GLY A 553 25.16 -17.20 -10.30
CA GLY A 553 24.22 -17.18 -11.43
C GLY A 553 24.85 -17.01 -12.82
N ILE A 554 26.15 -16.74 -12.93
CA ILE A 554 26.83 -16.52 -14.21
C ILE A 554 27.41 -17.85 -14.72
N SER A 555 27.06 -18.23 -15.96
CA SER A 555 27.64 -19.38 -16.66
C SER A 555 29.16 -19.29 -16.74
N THR A 556 29.84 -20.38 -16.40
CA THR A 556 31.29 -20.52 -16.65
C THR A 556 31.59 -21.11 -18.02
N GLY A 557 30.57 -21.51 -18.79
CA GLY A 557 30.71 -22.24 -20.06
C GLY A 557 31.25 -23.66 -19.88
N SER A 558 31.21 -24.19 -18.66
CA SER A 558 31.73 -25.53 -18.33
C SER A 558 30.72 -26.60 -18.70
N THR A 559 30.87 -27.18 -19.89
CA THR A 559 29.98 -28.23 -20.40
C THR A 559 30.71 -29.56 -20.56
N ALA A 560 30.00 -30.68 -20.35
CA ALA A 560 30.44 -32.02 -20.72
C ALA A 560 29.31 -32.73 -21.45
N ALA A 561 29.51 -32.93 -22.75
CA ALA A 561 28.46 -33.33 -23.69
C ALA A 561 28.19 -34.84 -23.78
N LEU A 562 28.89 -35.68 -23.01
CA LEU A 562 28.56 -37.11 -22.86
C LEU A 562 29.35 -37.74 -21.70
N LEU A 563 28.65 -38.40 -20.79
CA LEU A 563 29.21 -39.40 -19.86
C LEU A 563 28.59 -40.75 -20.20
N ASP A 564 29.32 -41.55 -20.99
CA ASP A 564 28.85 -42.74 -21.73
C ASP A 564 29.32 -44.10 -21.15
N SER A 565 29.99 -44.08 -19.99
CA SER A 565 30.73 -45.26 -19.51
C SER A 565 30.97 -45.32 -17.99
N ASN A 566 30.06 -44.76 -17.19
CA ASN A 566 30.30 -44.41 -15.77
C ASN A 566 31.59 -43.58 -15.58
N SER A 567 31.81 -42.64 -16.48
CA SER A 567 32.95 -41.73 -16.47
C SER A 567 32.71 -40.56 -15.51
N ASP A 568 33.82 -39.98 -15.05
CA ASP A 568 33.83 -38.75 -14.26
C ASP A 568 34.15 -37.55 -15.18
N ALA A 569 33.37 -36.48 -15.12
CA ALA A 569 33.73 -35.17 -15.67
C ALA A 569 34.31 -34.31 -14.55
N SER A 570 35.55 -33.85 -14.70
CA SER A 570 36.21 -32.95 -13.74
C SER A 570 36.42 -31.57 -14.36
N PHE A 571 35.93 -30.55 -13.68
CA PHE A 571 36.04 -29.13 -14.05
C PHE A 571 36.84 -28.39 -12.99
N SER A 572 37.69 -27.47 -13.41
CA SER A 572 38.34 -26.52 -12.51
C SER A 572 37.72 -25.15 -12.75
N ILE A 573 37.09 -24.60 -11.72
CA ILE A 573 36.40 -23.32 -11.77
C ILE A 573 37.05 -22.36 -10.77
N THR A 574 37.29 -21.11 -11.17
CA THR A 574 37.84 -20.09 -10.27
C THR A 574 36.70 -19.21 -9.78
N ALA A 575 36.36 -19.27 -8.50
CA ALA A 575 35.43 -18.31 -7.92
C ALA A 575 36.09 -16.91 -7.95
N PRO A 576 35.44 -15.86 -8.47
CA PRO A 576 36.04 -14.53 -8.51
C PRO A 576 36.37 -14.10 -7.08
N ALA A 577 37.59 -13.61 -6.86
CA ALA A 577 37.97 -13.07 -5.56
C ALA A 577 36.99 -11.96 -5.17
N VAL A 578 36.50 -11.98 -3.91
CA VAL A 578 35.83 -10.81 -3.34
C VAL A 578 36.82 -9.67 -3.44
N GLN A 579 36.58 -8.76 -4.39
CA GLN A 579 37.36 -7.55 -4.46
C GLN A 579 37.13 -6.82 -3.13
N PRO A 580 38.19 -6.38 -2.41
CA PRO A 580 37.99 -5.38 -1.37
C PRO A 580 37.22 -4.23 -2.03
N PRO A 581 36.18 -3.69 -1.36
CA PRO A 581 35.09 -2.98 -2.03
C PRO A 581 35.65 -2.03 -3.07
N ALA A 582 35.25 -2.25 -4.32
CA ALA A 582 35.57 -1.32 -5.39
C ALA A 582 35.22 0.08 -4.88
N ALA A 583 36.10 1.05 -5.17
CA ALA A 583 35.79 2.45 -4.91
C ALA A 583 34.36 2.73 -5.41
N PRO A 584 33.57 3.55 -4.68
CA PRO A 584 32.13 3.69 -4.90
C PRO A 584 31.81 3.76 -6.39
N ALA A 585 30.75 3.04 -6.80
CA ALA A 585 30.28 2.93 -8.17
C ALA A 585 30.54 4.24 -8.92
N PRO A 586 31.22 4.23 -10.09
CA PRO A 586 31.82 5.42 -10.64
C PRO A 586 30.83 6.59 -10.58
N VAL A 587 31.17 7.61 -9.80
CA VAL A 587 30.58 8.94 -9.98
C VAL A 587 30.68 9.18 -11.48
N GLN A 588 29.52 9.32 -12.14
CA GLN A 588 29.40 9.37 -13.61
C GLN A 588 30.68 9.93 -14.20
N GLN A 589 31.45 9.14 -14.96
CA GLN A 589 32.63 9.70 -15.61
C GLN A 589 32.14 10.92 -16.38
N PRO A 590 32.73 12.12 -16.20
CA PRO A 590 32.19 13.33 -16.81
C PRO A 590 32.18 13.21 -18.33
N GLY A 591 31.04 12.80 -18.88
CA GLY A 591 30.90 12.35 -20.26
C GLY A 591 30.81 10.83 -20.49
N GLU A 592 30.07 10.07 -19.67
CA GLU A 592 29.47 8.78 -20.05
C GLU A 592 27.95 8.82 -19.80
N VAL A 593 27.14 8.18 -20.65
CA VAL A 593 25.67 8.16 -20.58
C VAL A 593 25.11 6.74 -20.80
N PRO A 594 23.94 6.39 -20.23
CA PRO A 594 23.37 5.06 -20.40
C PRO A 594 22.81 4.83 -21.81
N LEU A 595 22.90 3.58 -22.27
CA LEU A 595 22.46 3.11 -23.59
C LEU A 595 21.54 1.89 -23.44
N SER A 596 20.47 1.84 -24.22
CA SER A 596 19.55 0.69 -24.32
C SER A 596 19.07 0.50 -25.77
N ILE A 597 18.49 -0.68 -26.04
CA ILE A 597 17.93 -1.06 -27.33
C ILE A 597 16.55 -1.70 -27.13
N VAL A 598 15.63 -1.49 -28.07
CA VAL A 598 14.31 -2.14 -28.05
C VAL A 598 14.28 -3.22 -29.13
N LEU A 599 14.10 -4.47 -28.73
CA LEU A 599 14.04 -5.63 -29.63
C LEU A 599 12.64 -6.27 -29.62
N GLY A 600 12.12 -6.55 -30.81
CA GLY A 600 10.88 -7.29 -31.03
C GLY A 600 11.12 -8.52 -31.90
N GLY A 601 10.24 -9.52 -31.81
CA GLY A 601 10.39 -10.79 -32.51
C GLY A 601 9.08 -11.43 -32.94
N GLU A 602 9.19 -12.35 -33.89
CA GLU A 602 8.12 -13.27 -34.30
C GLU A 602 8.57 -14.71 -34.03
N ALA A 603 7.85 -15.40 -33.14
CA ALA A 603 8.32 -16.63 -32.48
C ALA A 603 7.90 -17.93 -33.19
N TRP A 604 8.06 -18.01 -34.51
CA TRP A 604 7.74 -19.23 -35.26
C TRP A 604 8.78 -20.35 -35.03
N GLU A 605 8.30 -21.54 -34.67
CA GLU A 605 9.09 -22.69 -34.17
C GLU A 605 10.10 -22.38 -33.02
N GLY A 606 9.93 -21.25 -32.31
CA GLY A 606 10.83 -20.78 -31.26
C GLY A 606 11.16 -19.28 -31.34
N ASN A 607 11.75 -18.72 -30.29
CA ASN A 607 12.06 -17.29 -30.21
C ASN A 607 13.30 -16.92 -31.04
N PRO A 608 13.38 -15.70 -31.61
CA PRO A 608 14.62 -15.15 -32.15
C PRO A 608 15.73 -15.07 -31.10
N LEU A 609 16.95 -15.49 -31.45
CA LEU A 609 18.15 -15.38 -30.64
C LEU A 609 19.02 -14.24 -31.16
N ALA A 610 19.25 -13.23 -30.32
CA ALA A 610 19.99 -12.02 -30.68
C ALA A 610 21.33 -11.94 -29.93
N VAL A 611 22.32 -11.34 -30.58
CA VAL A 611 23.55 -10.82 -29.96
C VAL A 611 23.66 -9.35 -30.27
N VAL A 612 23.96 -8.52 -29.27
CA VAL A 612 24.25 -7.10 -29.48
C VAL A 612 25.71 -6.82 -29.10
N LEU A 613 26.43 -6.21 -30.04
CA LEU A 613 27.77 -5.68 -29.82
C LEU A 613 27.74 -4.15 -29.81
N VAL A 614 28.47 -3.53 -28.88
CA VAL A 614 28.74 -2.08 -28.86
C VAL A 614 30.24 -1.89 -29.03
N ASP A 615 30.64 -1.12 -30.05
CA ASP A 615 32.04 -0.93 -30.50
C ASP A 615 32.81 -2.25 -30.71
N GLY A 616 32.10 -3.31 -31.13
CA GLY A 616 32.64 -4.65 -31.34
C GLY A 616 32.81 -5.49 -30.06
N VAL A 617 32.30 -5.04 -28.92
CA VAL A 617 32.23 -5.81 -27.66
C VAL A 617 30.81 -6.34 -27.49
N GLU A 618 30.65 -7.66 -27.35
CA GLU A 618 29.36 -8.29 -26.99
C GLU A 618 28.90 -7.81 -25.61
N VAL A 619 27.74 -7.15 -25.57
CA VAL A 619 27.11 -6.62 -24.35
C VAL A 619 25.78 -7.30 -24.02
N PHE A 620 25.17 -7.99 -24.99
CA PHE A 620 23.95 -8.78 -24.80
C PHE A 620 23.97 -10.03 -25.68
N ARG A 621 23.46 -11.14 -25.12
CA ARG A 621 23.13 -12.38 -25.83
C ARG A 621 21.91 -13.01 -25.16
N GLY A 622 20.84 -13.26 -25.90
CA GLY A 622 19.63 -13.83 -25.33
C GLY A 622 18.51 -14.03 -26.35
N GLU A 623 17.47 -14.76 -25.92
CA GLU A 623 16.22 -14.89 -26.69
C GLU A 623 15.39 -13.62 -26.58
N VAL A 624 14.72 -13.25 -27.68
CA VAL A 624 13.81 -12.12 -27.78
C VAL A 624 12.38 -12.65 -27.78
N THR A 625 11.78 -12.68 -26.59
CA THR A 625 10.42 -13.17 -26.35
C THR A 625 9.34 -12.11 -26.61
N ALA A 626 9.74 -10.84 -26.70
CA ALA A 626 8.82 -9.72 -26.88
C ALA A 626 8.33 -9.62 -28.34
N SER A 627 7.03 -9.37 -28.54
CA SER A 627 6.44 -9.34 -29.88
C SER A 627 6.64 -8.00 -30.58
N HIS A 628 7.07 -8.02 -31.86
CA HIS A 628 7.11 -6.84 -32.73
C HIS A 628 5.76 -6.11 -32.78
N ALA A 629 4.65 -6.85 -32.93
CA ALA A 629 3.29 -6.31 -32.96
C ALA A 629 2.83 -5.65 -31.64
N ARG A 630 3.65 -5.70 -30.58
CA ARG A 630 3.44 -5.02 -29.29
C ARG A 630 4.52 -3.99 -28.96
N GLY A 631 5.42 -3.68 -29.91
CA GLY A 631 6.48 -2.68 -29.76
C GLY A 631 7.79 -3.18 -29.14
N GLY A 632 8.00 -4.50 -29.06
CA GLY A 632 9.22 -5.09 -28.50
C GLY A 632 9.41 -4.88 -26.99
N ALA A 633 10.62 -5.12 -26.49
CA ALA A 633 11.02 -4.86 -25.11
C ALA A 633 12.38 -4.15 -25.04
N GLU A 634 12.52 -3.24 -24.08
CA GLU A 634 13.76 -2.49 -23.84
C GLU A 634 14.79 -3.31 -23.05
N ILE A 635 16.01 -3.32 -23.55
CA ILE A 635 17.16 -4.06 -23.03
C ILE A 635 18.28 -3.06 -22.76
N ALA A 636 18.76 -3.00 -21.51
CA ALA A 636 19.87 -2.14 -21.13
C ALA A 636 21.20 -2.70 -21.67
N LEU A 637 21.99 -1.86 -22.34
CA LEU A 637 23.28 -2.22 -22.95
C LEU A 637 24.50 -1.66 -22.19
N GLY A 638 24.29 -0.92 -21.11
CA GLY A 638 25.33 -0.33 -20.27
C GLY A 638 25.48 1.17 -20.48
N HIS A 639 26.72 1.66 -20.53
CA HIS A 639 27.05 3.08 -20.67
C HIS A 639 28.08 3.30 -21.80
N VAL A 640 27.97 4.42 -22.50
CA VAL A 640 28.84 4.82 -23.63
C VAL A 640 29.35 6.26 -23.46
N ALA A 641 30.41 6.62 -24.19
CA ALA A 641 31.10 7.90 -24.03
C ALA A 641 30.33 9.07 -24.69
N ALA A 642 30.13 10.15 -23.93
CA ALA A 642 29.49 11.36 -24.40
C ALA A 642 30.42 12.16 -25.34
N GLY A 643 29.88 12.65 -26.45
CA GLY A 643 30.64 13.39 -27.46
C GLY A 643 31.41 12.51 -28.45
N ALA A 644 31.09 11.21 -28.52
CA ALA A 644 31.64 10.26 -29.47
C ALA A 644 30.54 9.59 -30.31
N ASP A 645 30.94 9.04 -31.46
CA ASP A 645 30.11 8.13 -32.24
C ASP A 645 30.40 6.69 -31.80
N HIS A 646 29.36 5.88 -31.60
CA HIS A 646 29.44 4.47 -31.21
C HIS A 646 28.77 3.58 -32.26
N GLU A 647 29.31 2.38 -32.46
CA GLU A 647 28.76 1.38 -33.38
C GLU A 647 27.97 0.32 -32.59
N VAL A 648 26.68 0.17 -32.88
CA VAL A 648 25.82 -0.87 -32.31
C VAL A 648 25.51 -1.89 -33.40
N VAL A 649 25.87 -3.16 -33.19
CA VAL A 649 25.60 -4.25 -34.13
C VAL A 649 24.68 -5.26 -33.47
N VAL A 650 23.53 -5.55 -34.11
CA VAL A 650 22.61 -6.60 -33.69
C VAL A 650 22.73 -7.76 -34.67
N GLN A 651 23.06 -8.96 -34.19
CA GLN A 651 23.17 -10.17 -34.99
C GLN A 651 22.01 -11.11 -34.69
N PHE A 652 21.30 -11.54 -35.73
CA PHE A 652 20.25 -12.56 -35.62
C PHE A 652 20.87 -13.95 -35.88
N LEU A 653 20.66 -14.91 -34.97
CA LEU A 653 21.44 -16.16 -34.93
C LEU A 653 20.69 -17.45 -35.29
N ASN A 654 19.35 -17.46 -35.25
CA ASN A 654 18.55 -18.69 -35.38
C ASN A 654 17.32 -18.55 -36.30
N ASP A 655 17.43 -17.81 -37.40
CA ASP A 655 16.47 -17.78 -38.53
C ASP A 655 15.87 -19.16 -38.86
N ALA A 656 14.55 -19.17 -39.10
CA ALA A 656 13.77 -20.34 -39.48
C ALA A 656 12.62 -19.96 -40.43
N TRP A 657 12.88 -19.86 -41.73
CA TRP A 657 11.85 -19.62 -42.75
C TRP A 657 11.00 -20.87 -43.10
N GLY A 658 9.70 -20.81 -42.81
CA GLY A 658 8.70 -21.85 -43.09
C GLY A 658 8.03 -21.79 -44.48
N GLY A 659 8.26 -20.73 -45.27
CA GLY A 659 7.73 -20.60 -46.64
C GLY A 659 6.63 -19.54 -46.84
N SER A 660 6.20 -18.88 -45.76
CA SER A 660 5.29 -17.72 -45.75
C SER A 660 5.57 -16.82 -44.55
N GLU A 661 5.15 -15.56 -44.63
CA GLU A 661 5.32 -14.51 -43.60
C GLU A 661 4.72 -14.93 -42.25
N ASP A 662 3.53 -15.56 -42.23
CA ASP A 662 2.90 -16.16 -41.04
C ASP A 662 3.66 -17.37 -40.44
N THR A 663 4.76 -17.78 -41.08
CA THR A 663 5.57 -18.96 -40.74
C THR A 663 7.05 -18.62 -40.78
N ASP A 664 7.40 -17.45 -40.25
CA ASP A 664 8.76 -16.93 -40.27
C ASP A 664 9.23 -16.57 -38.87
N ARG A 665 10.53 -16.69 -38.62
CA ARG A 665 11.15 -16.24 -37.37
C ARG A 665 11.97 -15.00 -37.69
N ASN A 666 11.44 -13.85 -37.31
CA ASN A 666 12.02 -12.55 -37.60
C ASN A 666 12.48 -11.85 -36.32
N LEU A 667 13.57 -11.08 -36.44
CA LEU A 667 14.04 -10.15 -35.41
C LEU A 667 13.89 -8.70 -35.88
N TYR A 668 13.46 -7.84 -34.97
CA TYR A 668 13.19 -6.41 -35.21
C TYR A 668 13.96 -5.56 -34.21
N VAL A 669 14.52 -4.45 -34.69
CA VAL A 669 15.10 -3.41 -33.84
C VAL A 669 14.17 -2.21 -33.92
N GLU A 670 13.40 -2.01 -32.85
CA GLU A 670 12.35 -1.00 -32.78
C GLU A 670 12.90 0.40 -32.44
N ASP A 671 14.00 0.46 -31.67
CA ASP A 671 14.67 1.70 -31.26
C ASP A 671 16.06 1.42 -30.64
N ILE A 672 16.90 2.46 -30.58
CA ILE A 672 18.08 2.53 -29.70
C ILE A 672 17.96 3.83 -28.90
N ARG A 673 18.13 3.79 -27.58
CA ARG A 673 17.89 4.94 -26.69
C ARG A 673 19.15 5.38 -25.98
N ILE A 674 19.39 6.68 -25.95
CA ILE A 674 20.49 7.32 -25.21
C ILE A 674 19.88 8.09 -24.05
N ASN A 675 20.24 7.74 -22.82
CA ASN A 675 19.68 8.34 -21.61
C ASN A 675 18.14 8.33 -21.57
N GLY A 676 17.53 7.21 -21.98
CA GLY A 676 16.08 7.03 -22.09
C GLY A 676 15.41 7.73 -23.28
N VAL A 677 16.14 8.54 -24.04
CA VAL A 677 15.60 9.26 -25.21
C VAL A 677 15.81 8.44 -26.49
N SER A 678 14.74 8.23 -27.25
CA SER A 678 14.78 7.57 -28.56
C SER A 678 15.75 8.26 -29.53
N THR A 679 16.56 7.48 -30.24
CA THR A 679 17.36 7.98 -31.36
C THR A 679 16.65 7.84 -32.71
N GLY A 680 15.50 7.15 -32.74
CA GLY A 680 14.82 6.77 -33.98
C GLY A 680 15.60 5.74 -34.82
N SER A 681 16.56 5.04 -34.20
CA SER A 681 17.38 4.03 -34.88
C SER A 681 16.64 2.71 -34.97
N THR A 682 15.92 2.50 -36.08
CA THR A 682 15.17 1.27 -36.35
C THR A 682 15.81 0.48 -37.50
N ALA A 683 15.72 -0.85 -37.45
CA ALA A 683 16.03 -1.69 -38.60
C ALA A 683 14.76 -2.35 -39.13
N ALA A 684 14.58 -2.30 -40.44
CA ALA A 684 13.57 -3.11 -41.10
C ALA A 684 14.02 -4.58 -41.09
N LEU A 685 13.15 -5.44 -40.54
CA LEU A 685 13.10 -6.91 -40.69
C LEU A 685 14.45 -7.63 -40.89
N LEU A 686 14.97 -8.23 -39.82
CA LEU A 686 16.04 -9.22 -39.93
C LEU A 686 15.40 -10.57 -40.31
N ASP A 687 15.18 -10.74 -41.61
CA ASP A 687 14.52 -11.88 -42.30
C ASP A 687 15.39 -13.12 -42.51
N SER A 688 16.58 -13.12 -41.91
CA SER A 688 17.62 -14.12 -42.12
C SER A 688 18.72 -13.93 -41.07
N ASN A 689 19.62 -14.91 -40.90
CA ASN A 689 20.79 -14.78 -40.03
C ASN A 689 21.77 -13.71 -40.53
N ASN A 690 21.43 -12.46 -40.27
CA ASN A 690 22.08 -11.25 -40.77
C ASN A 690 22.26 -10.23 -39.62
N ASP A 691 23.07 -9.21 -39.91
CA ASP A 691 23.48 -8.20 -38.93
C ASP A 691 22.87 -6.84 -39.29
N ALA A 692 22.16 -6.21 -38.36
CA ALA A 692 21.91 -4.76 -38.40
C ALA A 692 23.08 -4.02 -37.76
N SER A 693 23.50 -2.89 -38.34
CA SER A 693 24.54 -2.04 -37.78
C SER A 693 24.10 -0.58 -37.78
N PHE A 694 24.24 0.07 -36.63
CA PHE A 694 23.84 1.45 -36.37
C PHE A 694 25.05 2.25 -35.93
N SER A 695 25.14 3.50 -36.36
CA SER A 695 26.11 4.47 -35.81
C SER A 695 25.33 5.53 -35.04
N ILE A 696 25.49 5.55 -33.72
CA ILE A 696 24.80 6.48 -32.83
C ILE A 696 25.77 7.58 -32.38
N THR A 697 25.37 8.85 -32.54
CA THR A 697 26.16 10.00 -32.07
C THR A 697 25.68 10.42 -30.69
N VAL A 698 26.53 10.32 -29.68
CA VAL A 698 26.19 10.70 -28.30
C VAL A 698 26.51 12.18 -28.08
N PRO A 699 25.56 13.03 -27.65
CA PRO A 699 25.83 14.44 -27.35
C PRO A 699 26.87 14.63 -26.25
N ALA A 700 27.72 15.65 -26.35
CA ALA A 700 28.71 15.96 -25.31
C ALA A 700 28.06 16.58 -24.07
N ALA A 701 28.42 16.09 -22.88
CA ALA A 701 27.88 16.59 -21.61
C ALA A 701 28.20 18.09 -21.38
N GLN A 702 27.18 18.88 -21.03
CA GLN A 702 27.36 20.28 -20.66
C GLN A 702 28.08 20.41 -19.30
N PRO A 703 28.94 21.43 -19.12
CA PRO A 703 29.70 21.59 -17.87
C PRO A 703 28.81 22.02 -16.70
N PRO A 704 29.02 21.47 -15.49
CA PRO A 704 28.16 21.72 -14.33
C PRO A 704 28.37 23.12 -13.73
N ALA A 705 27.28 23.68 -13.19
CA ALA A 705 27.34 24.83 -12.29
C ALA A 705 27.93 24.43 -10.92
N ALA A 706 28.55 25.39 -10.20
CA ALA A 706 29.44 25.09 -9.07
C ALA A 706 28.70 24.60 -7.79
N PRO A 707 29.27 23.63 -7.03
CA PRO A 707 28.60 23.00 -5.88
C PRO A 707 28.96 23.57 -4.50
N ALA A 708 28.10 23.33 -3.51
CA ALA A 708 28.33 23.42 -2.06
C ALA A 708 27.37 22.42 -1.32
N PRO A 709 27.46 22.19 0.00
CA PRO A 709 27.93 20.92 0.58
C PRO A 709 26.82 19.90 0.94
N VAL A 710 27.25 18.74 1.44
CA VAL A 710 26.53 17.45 1.43
C VAL A 710 25.46 17.25 2.53
N GLU A 711 24.41 16.51 2.14
CA GLU A 711 23.57 15.57 2.92
C GLU A 711 22.38 16.12 3.75
N GLN A 712 21.15 15.88 3.24
CA GLN A 712 19.87 15.50 3.90
C GLN A 712 18.61 16.03 3.17
N ALA A 713 17.46 15.36 3.41
CA ALA A 713 16.08 15.69 3.03
C ALA A 713 15.67 15.52 1.53
N PRO A 714 14.39 15.19 1.23
CA PRO A 714 13.91 14.94 -0.14
C PRO A 714 13.94 16.18 -1.01
N VAL A 715 14.18 15.99 -2.31
CA VAL A 715 14.40 17.09 -3.27
C VAL A 715 13.08 17.82 -3.58
N PRO A 716 13.00 19.15 -3.42
CA PRO A 716 11.86 19.93 -3.86
C PRO A 716 11.83 20.09 -5.39
N GLN A 717 10.63 20.20 -5.93
CA GLN A 717 10.31 20.33 -7.36
C GLN A 717 11.15 21.44 -8.07
N PRO A 718 11.60 21.24 -9.33
CA PRO A 718 12.37 22.25 -10.07
C PRO A 718 11.56 23.54 -10.28
N ALA A 719 12.15 24.68 -9.92
CA ALA A 719 11.52 25.98 -10.13
C ALA A 719 11.51 26.36 -11.62
N GLY A 720 10.33 26.31 -12.26
CA GLY A 720 10.12 26.81 -13.62
C GLY A 720 9.25 25.93 -14.53
N GLU A 721 8.80 24.77 -14.07
CA GLU A 721 7.91 23.89 -14.83
C GLU A 721 6.53 23.79 -14.16
N VAL A 722 5.48 23.69 -14.97
CA VAL A 722 4.08 23.56 -14.51
C VAL A 722 3.43 22.31 -15.10
N PRO A 723 2.52 21.63 -14.38
CA PRO A 723 1.90 20.41 -14.88
C PRO A 723 0.93 20.71 -16.03
N LEU A 724 0.91 19.82 -17.02
CA LEU A 724 0.07 19.86 -18.21
C LEU A 724 -0.82 18.62 -18.26
N SER A 725 -2.09 18.79 -18.63
CA SER A 725 -3.02 17.69 -18.89
C SER A 725 -3.93 18.00 -20.08
N ILE A 726 -4.56 16.96 -20.62
CA ILE A 726 -5.53 17.05 -21.73
C ILE A 726 -6.77 16.25 -21.36
N VAL A 727 -7.94 16.70 -21.81
CA VAL A 727 -9.20 15.97 -21.63
C VAL A 727 -9.62 15.39 -22.97
N LEU A 728 -9.64 14.06 -23.07
CA LEU A 728 -10.03 13.35 -24.29
C LEU A 728 -11.36 12.61 -24.12
N GLY A 729 -12.23 12.74 -25.11
CA GLY A 729 -13.50 12.03 -25.22
C GLY A 729 -13.57 11.23 -26.52
N GLY A 730 -14.35 10.15 -26.54
CA GLY A 730 -14.46 9.26 -27.70
C GLY A 730 -15.86 8.70 -27.92
N GLU A 731 -16.09 8.24 -29.15
CA GLU A 731 -17.26 7.45 -29.54
C GLU A 731 -16.80 6.06 -29.98
N ALA A 732 -17.18 5.03 -29.23
CA ALA A 732 -16.57 3.70 -29.29
C ALA A 732 -17.27 2.74 -30.28
N TRP A 733 -17.46 3.15 -31.53
CA TRP A 733 -18.04 2.28 -32.56
C TRP A 733 -17.03 1.25 -33.11
N GLU A 734 -17.42 -0.03 -33.11
CA GLU A 734 -16.57 -1.21 -33.37
C GLU A 734 -15.22 -1.27 -32.58
N GLY A 735 -15.08 -0.49 -31.51
CA GLY A 735 -13.84 -0.34 -30.73
C GLY A 735 -13.59 1.10 -30.28
N ASN A 736 -12.66 1.31 -29.34
CA ASN A 736 -12.33 2.64 -28.82
C ASN A 736 -11.41 3.42 -29.78
N PRO A 737 -11.50 4.77 -29.81
CA PRO A 737 -10.48 5.60 -30.46
C PRO A 737 -9.09 5.39 -29.86
N LEU A 738 -8.07 5.30 -30.71
CA LEU A 738 -6.65 5.23 -30.33
C LEU A 738 -6.01 6.59 -30.59
N ALA A 739 -5.54 7.24 -29.52
CA ALA A 739 -4.92 8.55 -29.57
C ALA A 739 -3.41 8.48 -29.31
N VAL A 740 -2.65 9.35 -29.98
CA VAL A 740 -1.28 9.72 -29.61
C VAL A 740 -1.26 11.22 -29.32
N VAL A 741 -0.62 11.63 -28.24
CA VAL A 741 -0.40 13.05 -27.93
C VAL A 741 1.10 13.33 -27.93
N LEU A 742 1.51 14.31 -28.73
CA LEU A 742 2.86 14.85 -28.75
C LEU A 742 2.86 16.24 -28.10
N VAL A 743 3.88 16.54 -27.30
CA VAL A 743 4.18 17.88 -26.79
C VAL A 743 5.55 18.28 -27.32
N ASP A 744 5.63 19.40 -28.04
CA ASP A 744 6.82 19.88 -28.78
C ASP A 744 7.45 18.84 -29.71
N GLY A 745 6.61 17.95 -30.27
CA GLY A 745 7.03 16.85 -31.14
C GLY A 745 7.56 15.61 -30.40
N VAL A 746 7.51 15.57 -29.07
CA VAL A 746 7.81 14.39 -28.24
C VAL A 746 6.50 13.68 -27.89
N GLU A 747 6.38 12.39 -28.20
CA GLU A 747 5.24 11.58 -27.75
C GLU A 747 5.23 11.46 -26.22
N VAL A 748 4.16 11.97 -25.58
CA VAL A 748 3.96 11.95 -24.13
C VAL A 748 2.81 11.03 -23.70
N PHE A 749 1.93 10.64 -24.64
CA PHE A 749 0.84 9.72 -24.39
C PHE A 749 0.50 8.91 -25.65
N ARG A 750 0.19 7.63 -25.46
CA ARG A 750 -0.39 6.73 -26.47
C ARG A 750 -1.35 5.77 -25.77
N GLY A 751 -2.61 5.70 -26.20
CA GLY A 751 -3.58 4.81 -25.58
C GLY A 751 -5.00 4.88 -26.15
N GLU A 752 -5.82 3.90 -25.80
CA GLU A 752 -7.25 3.90 -26.12
C GLU A 752 -8.01 4.91 -25.24
N VAL A 753 -8.88 5.70 -25.88
CA VAL A 753 -9.76 6.66 -25.22
C VAL A 753 -11.12 6.01 -24.98
N THR A 754 -11.29 5.47 -23.77
CA THR A 754 -12.51 4.78 -23.33
C THR A 754 -13.58 5.73 -22.77
N ALA A 755 -13.21 6.97 -22.47
CA ALA A 755 -14.10 7.99 -21.92
C ALA A 755 -15.03 8.57 -23.00
N SER A 756 -16.30 8.80 -22.66
CA SER A 756 -17.30 9.25 -23.64
C SER A 756 -17.31 10.77 -23.80
N HIS A 757 -17.30 11.26 -25.05
CA HIS A 757 -17.51 12.68 -25.37
C HIS A 757 -18.80 13.24 -24.74
N ALA A 758 -19.90 12.48 -24.83
CA ALA A 758 -21.20 12.86 -24.24
C ALA A 758 -21.20 12.94 -22.69
N ARG A 759 -20.08 12.63 -22.02
CA ARG A 759 -19.86 12.79 -20.58
C ARG A 759 -18.72 13.76 -20.24
N GLY A 760 -18.17 14.47 -21.22
CA GLY A 760 -17.08 15.43 -21.04
C GLY A 760 -15.67 14.83 -21.04
N GLY A 761 -15.49 13.60 -21.56
CA GLY A 761 -14.18 12.94 -21.66
C GLY A 761 -13.56 12.53 -20.31
N ALA A 762 -12.26 12.28 -20.33
CA ALA A 762 -11.45 12.04 -19.13
C ALA A 762 -10.12 12.79 -19.22
N GLU A 763 -9.65 13.30 -18.07
CA GLU A 763 -8.39 14.01 -17.95
C GLU A 763 -7.19 13.06 -17.89
N ILE A 764 -6.18 13.35 -18.70
CA ILE A 764 -4.95 12.59 -18.89
C ILE A 764 -3.78 13.52 -18.60
N ALA A 765 -2.93 13.17 -17.63
CA ALA A 765 -1.72 13.92 -17.32
C ALA A 765 -0.67 13.72 -18.44
N LEU A 766 -0.11 14.83 -18.95
CA LEU A 766 0.90 14.85 -20.00
C LEU A 766 2.31 15.16 -19.48
N GLY A 767 2.48 15.28 -18.16
CA GLY A 767 3.74 15.63 -17.51
C GLY A 767 3.83 17.10 -17.13
N HIS A 768 5.01 17.70 -17.27
CA HIS A 768 5.29 19.09 -16.95
C HIS A 768 5.91 19.81 -18.14
N VAL A 769 5.64 21.11 -18.28
CA VAL A 769 6.13 21.97 -19.36
C VAL A 769 6.73 23.27 -18.83
N ALA A 770 7.63 23.88 -19.60
CA ALA A 770 8.39 25.05 -19.19
C ALA A 770 7.52 26.31 -19.12
N ALA A 771 7.48 26.96 -17.96
CA ALA A 771 6.68 28.15 -17.77
C ALA A 771 7.27 29.35 -18.52
N GLY A 772 6.45 30.04 -19.32
CA GLY A 772 6.86 31.23 -20.09
C GLY A 772 7.31 30.93 -21.52
N ALA A 773 7.08 29.71 -22.01
CA ALA A 773 7.23 29.33 -23.41
C ALA A 773 5.87 29.06 -24.07
N GLU A 774 5.85 29.10 -25.41
CA GLU A 774 4.79 28.51 -26.21
C GLU A 774 5.15 27.04 -26.45
N HIS A 775 4.19 26.14 -26.22
CA HIS A 775 4.31 24.71 -26.46
C HIS A 775 3.32 24.27 -27.54
N GLU A 776 3.71 23.31 -28.38
CA GLU A 776 2.84 22.70 -29.38
C GLU A 776 2.31 21.35 -28.87
N VAL A 777 0.99 21.21 -28.76
CA VAL A 777 0.33 19.94 -28.42
C VAL A 777 -0.34 19.40 -29.67
N VAL A 778 0.04 18.20 -30.12
CA VAL A 778 -0.55 17.54 -31.28
C VAL A 778 -1.24 16.25 -30.84
N VAL A 779 -2.54 16.13 -31.09
CA VAL A 779 -3.32 14.91 -30.87
C VAL A 779 -3.55 14.24 -32.22
N GLN A 780 -3.08 13.01 -32.38
CA GLN A 780 -3.25 12.21 -33.59
C GLN A 780 -4.27 11.10 -33.34
N PHE A 781 -5.28 11.01 -34.20
CA PHE A 781 -6.25 9.91 -34.19
C PHE A 781 -5.79 8.81 -35.17
N LEU A 782 -5.67 7.56 -34.69
CA LEU A 782 -4.96 6.50 -35.42
C LEU A 782 -5.82 5.36 -35.98
N ASN A 783 -7.07 5.18 -35.52
CA ASN A 783 -7.88 4.00 -35.85
C ASN A 783 -9.34 4.32 -36.23
N ASP A 784 -9.59 5.38 -37.00
CA ASP A 784 -10.87 5.70 -37.65
C ASP A 784 -11.59 4.46 -38.23
N ALA A 785 -12.90 4.42 -38.03
CA ALA A 785 -13.80 3.39 -38.53
C ALA A 785 -15.19 3.98 -38.86
N TRP A 786 -15.38 4.49 -40.08
CA TRP A 786 -16.68 4.99 -40.55
C TRP A 786 -17.65 3.90 -41.05
N GLY A 787 -18.78 3.75 -40.36
CA GLY A 787 -19.85 2.80 -40.69
C GLY A 787 -20.94 3.29 -41.65
N GLY A 788 -20.93 4.58 -42.01
CA GLY A 788 -21.86 5.17 -42.99
C GLY A 788 -22.95 6.09 -42.42
N SER A 789 -22.98 6.31 -41.10
CA SER A 789 -23.83 7.28 -40.39
C SER A 789 -23.16 7.72 -39.08
N GLU A 790 -23.52 8.90 -38.56
CA GLU A 790 -22.99 9.47 -37.30
C GLU A 790 -23.15 8.51 -36.10
N ASP A 791 -24.28 7.80 -35.97
CA ASP A 791 -24.52 6.76 -34.94
C ASP A 791 -23.61 5.51 -35.08
N THR A 792 -22.79 5.45 -36.13
CA THR A 792 -21.95 4.31 -36.53
C THR A 792 -20.56 4.79 -36.92
N ASP A 793 -20.00 5.69 -36.12
CA ASP A 793 -18.71 6.33 -36.37
C ASP A 793 -17.79 6.20 -35.16
N ARG A 794 -16.49 6.13 -35.40
CA ARG A 794 -15.49 6.16 -34.33
C ARG A 794 -14.79 7.50 -34.38
N ASN A 795 -15.12 8.34 -33.41
CA ASN A 795 -14.65 9.72 -33.34
C ASN A 795 -13.81 9.94 -32.09
N LEU A 796 -12.78 10.80 -32.20
CA LEU A 796 -12.00 11.32 -31.09
C LEU A 796 -12.31 12.81 -30.88
N TYR A 797 -12.32 13.26 -29.64
CA TYR A 797 -12.63 14.63 -29.23
C TYR A 797 -11.57 15.13 -28.25
N VAL A 798 -11.18 16.40 -28.39
CA VAL A 798 -10.37 17.10 -27.39
C VAL A 798 -11.28 18.08 -26.70
N GLU A 799 -11.63 17.78 -25.45
CA GLU A 799 -12.60 18.57 -24.67
C GLU A 799 -11.93 19.79 -24.02
N ASP A 800 -10.64 19.68 -23.69
CA ASP A 800 -9.84 20.74 -23.05
C ASP A 800 -8.33 20.40 -23.05
N ILE A 801 -7.47 21.41 -22.87
CA ILE A 801 -6.08 21.26 -22.44
C ILE A 801 -5.89 22.14 -21.22
N ARG A 802 -5.32 21.63 -20.13
CA ARG A 802 -5.19 22.34 -18.85
C ARG A 802 -3.75 22.55 -18.44
N ILE A 803 -3.47 23.75 -17.93
CA ILE A 803 -2.17 24.14 -17.38
C ILE A 803 -2.37 24.38 -15.89
N ASN A 804 -1.67 23.64 -15.04
CA ASN A 804 -1.82 23.68 -13.58
C ASN A 804 -3.29 23.52 -13.12
N GLY A 805 -4.02 22.59 -13.76
CA GLY A 805 -5.44 22.33 -13.52
C GLY A 805 -6.41 23.38 -14.11
N VAL A 806 -5.91 24.47 -14.68
CA VAL A 806 -6.74 25.54 -15.27
C VAL A 806 -6.97 25.28 -16.76
N SER A 807 -8.23 25.25 -17.19
CA SER A 807 -8.63 25.15 -18.60
C SER A 807 -8.00 26.26 -19.46
N THR A 808 -7.43 25.87 -20.61
CA THR A 808 -7.03 26.83 -21.65
C THR A 808 -8.15 27.13 -22.65
N GLY A 809 -9.28 26.40 -22.57
CA GLY A 809 -10.37 26.44 -23.55
C GLY A 809 -9.98 25.86 -24.91
N SER A 810 -8.91 25.07 -24.97
CA SER A 810 -8.40 24.45 -26.20
C SER A 810 -9.21 23.19 -26.52
N THR A 811 -10.23 23.33 -27.37
CA THR A 811 -11.13 22.23 -27.75
C THR A 811 -11.01 21.93 -29.25
N ALA A 812 -11.09 20.64 -29.62
CA ALA A 812 -11.31 20.20 -30.99
C ALA A 812 -12.61 19.38 -31.05
N ALA A 813 -13.60 19.95 -31.75
CA ALA A 813 -14.99 19.51 -31.68
C ALA A 813 -15.29 18.18 -32.41
N LEU A 814 -14.38 17.67 -33.25
CA LEU A 814 -14.46 16.35 -33.89
C LEU A 814 -13.15 16.00 -34.61
N LEU A 815 -12.62 14.80 -34.38
CA LEU A 815 -11.62 14.13 -35.22
C LEU A 815 -12.33 12.90 -35.84
N ASP A 816 -12.85 13.09 -37.06
CA ASP A 816 -13.75 12.18 -37.82
C ASP A 816 -13.04 11.25 -38.82
N SER A 817 -11.72 11.20 -38.72
CA SER A 817 -10.84 10.50 -39.66
C SER A 817 -9.44 10.43 -39.06
N ASN A 818 -8.57 9.56 -39.57
CA ASN A 818 -7.16 9.50 -39.13
C ASN A 818 -6.42 10.81 -39.45
N ASN A 819 -6.50 11.77 -38.52
CA ASN A 819 -6.06 13.14 -38.66
C ASN A 819 -5.55 13.71 -37.32
N ASP A 820 -4.92 14.88 -37.41
CA ASP A 820 -4.21 15.52 -36.30
C ASP A 820 -4.89 16.84 -35.90
N ALA A 821 -5.14 17.04 -34.61
CA ALA A 821 -5.44 18.36 -34.03
C ALA A 821 -4.18 18.93 -33.38
N SER A 822 -3.74 20.11 -33.85
CA SER A 822 -2.60 20.82 -33.29
C SER A 822 -3.05 22.08 -32.55
N PHE A 823 -2.58 22.24 -31.31
CA PHE A 823 -2.83 23.38 -30.44
C PHE A 823 -1.51 24.05 -30.10
N SER A 824 -1.48 25.39 -30.09
CA SER A 824 -0.36 26.13 -29.53
C SER A 824 -0.82 26.74 -28.22
N ILE A 825 -0.24 26.27 -27.12
CA ILE A 825 -0.57 26.73 -25.77
C ILE A 825 0.54 27.66 -25.27
N THR A 826 0.18 28.89 -24.90
CA THR A 826 1.12 29.78 -24.21
C THR A 826 1.06 29.46 -22.73
N VAL A 827 2.11 28.82 -22.21
CA VAL A 827 2.23 28.60 -20.77
C VAL A 827 2.67 29.92 -20.14
N PRO A 828 1.86 30.53 -19.24
CA PRO A 828 2.27 31.77 -18.58
C PRO A 828 3.63 31.56 -17.92
N ALA A 829 4.52 32.55 -18.02
CA ALA A 829 5.70 32.53 -17.18
C ALA A 829 5.21 32.46 -15.74
N ALA A 830 5.60 31.40 -15.02
CA ALA A 830 5.47 31.36 -13.57
C ALA A 830 6.06 32.70 -13.10
N PRO A 831 5.27 33.55 -12.42
CA PRO A 831 5.73 34.88 -12.07
C PRO A 831 7.05 34.68 -11.35
N ALA A 832 8.14 35.19 -11.95
CA ALA A 832 9.47 34.99 -11.40
C ALA A 832 9.39 35.34 -9.90
N PRO A 833 10.13 34.67 -9.00
CA PRO A 833 10.12 35.03 -7.59
C PRO A 833 10.69 36.45 -7.47
N VAL A 834 9.80 37.44 -7.60
CA VAL A 834 10.05 38.85 -7.38
C VAL A 834 10.15 38.93 -5.88
N GLN A 835 11.37 38.70 -5.39
CA GLN A 835 11.90 39.39 -4.22
C GLN A 835 11.35 40.82 -4.30
N PRO A 836 10.37 41.19 -3.45
CA PRO A 836 9.54 42.35 -3.71
C PRO A 836 10.44 43.56 -3.89
N LEU A 837 10.37 44.18 -5.08
CA LEU A 837 11.09 45.41 -5.36
C LEU A 837 10.73 46.38 -4.23
N ALA A 838 11.74 46.96 -3.57
CA ALA A 838 11.55 47.66 -2.30
C ALA A 838 10.48 48.77 -2.43
N GLY A 839 9.25 48.47 -2.00
CA GLY A 839 8.06 49.26 -2.34
C GLY A 839 6.95 48.53 -3.12
N GLU A 840 6.88 47.20 -3.17
CA GLU A 840 5.74 46.43 -3.71
C GLU A 840 5.23 45.39 -2.68
N VAL A 841 3.93 45.08 -2.70
CA VAL A 841 3.23 44.18 -1.76
C VAL A 841 2.27 43.27 -2.53
N PRO A 842 2.21 41.95 -2.22
CA PRO A 842 1.28 41.03 -2.87
C PRO A 842 -0.19 41.31 -2.50
N LEU A 843 -1.07 41.21 -3.49
CA LEU A 843 -2.53 41.26 -3.35
C LEU A 843 -3.16 39.93 -3.82
N SER A 844 -4.26 39.56 -3.18
CA SER A 844 -5.12 38.45 -3.55
C SER A 844 -6.59 38.81 -3.32
N ILE A 845 -7.51 38.06 -3.91
CA ILE A 845 -8.96 38.22 -3.78
C ILE A 845 -9.61 36.88 -3.49
N VAL A 846 -10.65 36.86 -2.67
CA VAL A 846 -11.43 35.65 -2.42
C VAL A 846 -12.76 35.77 -3.15
N LEU A 847 -13.03 34.84 -4.08
CA LEU A 847 -14.25 34.82 -4.87
C LEU A 847 -15.09 33.58 -4.57
N GLY A 848 -16.39 33.78 -4.34
CA GLY A 848 -17.39 32.73 -4.16
C GLY A 848 -18.47 32.82 -5.24
N GLY A 849 -19.19 31.73 -5.49
CA GLY A 849 -20.20 31.66 -6.55
C GLY A 849 -21.37 30.72 -6.27
N GLU A 850 -22.46 30.94 -7.00
CA GLU A 850 -23.62 30.03 -7.09
C GLU A 850 -23.73 29.48 -8.51
N ALA A 851 -23.60 28.16 -8.67
CA ALA A 851 -23.37 27.51 -9.97
C ALA A 851 -24.65 27.09 -10.72
N TRP A 852 -25.69 27.94 -10.74
CA TRP A 852 -26.94 27.61 -11.44
C TRP A 852 -26.78 27.64 -12.97
N GLU A 853 -27.17 26.56 -13.64
CA GLU A 853 -26.91 26.25 -15.07
C GLU A 853 -25.43 26.41 -15.51
N GLY A 854 -24.47 26.36 -14.58
CA GLY A 854 -23.03 26.57 -14.82
C GLY A 854 -22.39 27.56 -13.85
N ASN A 855 -21.06 27.57 -13.79
CA ASN A 855 -20.30 28.40 -12.83
C ASN A 855 -20.30 29.89 -13.23
N PRO A 856 -20.22 30.81 -12.26
CA PRO A 856 -19.95 32.22 -12.52
C PRO A 856 -18.60 32.45 -13.21
N LEU A 857 -18.58 33.18 -14.33
CA LEU A 857 -17.38 33.58 -15.05
C LEU A 857 -16.97 34.98 -14.61
N ALA A 858 -15.82 35.09 -13.94
CA ALA A 858 -15.30 36.34 -13.41
C ALA A 858 -14.09 36.85 -14.21
N VAL A 859 -13.94 38.17 -14.27
CA VAL A 859 -12.71 38.85 -14.68
C VAL A 859 -12.30 39.84 -13.61
N VAL A 860 -11.05 39.77 -13.15
CA VAL A 860 -10.50 40.75 -12.21
C VAL A 860 -9.48 41.63 -12.93
N LEU A 861 -9.69 42.94 -12.86
CA LEU A 861 -8.74 43.95 -13.33
C LEU A 861 -8.16 44.71 -12.15
N VAL A 862 -6.85 44.92 -12.14
CA VAL A 862 -6.17 45.83 -11.20
C VAL A 862 -5.61 47.01 -11.98
N ASN A 863 -6.01 48.23 -11.60
CA ASN A 863 -5.74 49.49 -12.30
C ASN A 863 -6.06 49.44 -13.82
N GLY A 864 -7.12 48.70 -14.19
CA GLY A 864 -7.54 48.51 -15.58
C GLY A 864 -6.72 47.49 -16.39
N VAL A 865 -5.84 46.71 -15.74
CA VAL A 865 -5.15 45.57 -16.35
C VAL A 865 -5.82 44.28 -15.88
N GLU A 866 -6.29 43.45 -16.80
CA GLU A 866 -6.80 42.11 -16.49
C GLU A 866 -5.67 41.24 -15.90
N VAL A 867 -5.90 40.72 -14.70
CA VAL A 867 -4.95 39.86 -13.96
C VAL A 867 -5.52 38.47 -13.67
N PHE A 868 -6.84 38.31 -13.76
CA PHE A 868 -7.52 37.02 -13.66
C PHE A 868 -8.74 36.99 -14.60
N ARG A 869 -8.97 35.83 -15.22
CA ARG A 869 -10.18 35.45 -15.94
C ARG A 869 -10.40 33.96 -15.73
N GLY A 870 -11.57 33.55 -15.25
CA GLY A 870 -11.86 32.14 -15.01
C GLY A 870 -13.24 31.91 -14.42
N GLU A 871 -13.68 30.64 -14.45
CA GLU A 871 -14.86 30.20 -13.72
C GLU A 871 -14.56 30.15 -12.22
N VAL A 872 -15.52 30.62 -11.42
CA VAL A 872 -15.51 30.56 -9.96
C VAL A 872 -16.30 29.34 -9.54
N THR A 873 -15.59 28.22 -9.36
CA THR A 873 -16.16 26.93 -8.93
C THR A 873 -16.36 26.83 -7.42
N ALA A 874 -15.75 27.74 -6.65
CA ALA A 874 -15.84 27.76 -5.20
C ALA A 874 -17.19 28.35 -4.74
N SER A 875 -17.87 27.65 -3.84
CA SER A 875 -19.17 28.07 -3.32
C SER A 875 -19.04 29.22 -2.31
N HIS A 876 -19.89 30.25 -2.44
CA HIS A 876 -20.02 31.33 -1.45
C HIS A 876 -20.31 30.78 -0.04
N ALA A 877 -21.21 29.80 0.06
CA ALA A 877 -21.58 29.13 1.32
C ALA A 877 -20.42 28.37 2.01
N HIS A 878 -19.27 28.22 1.33
CA HIS A 878 -18.07 27.56 1.85
C HIS A 878 -16.86 28.51 1.90
N GLY A 879 -17.07 29.84 1.83
CA GLY A 879 -16.03 30.86 2.03
C GLY A 879 -15.21 31.25 0.79
N GLY A 880 -15.59 30.77 -0.41
CA GLY A 880 -14.92 31.10 -1.66
C GLY A 880 -13.49 30.56 -1.80
N ALA A 881 -12.81 30.90 -2.91
CA ALA A 881 -11.42 30.53 -3.17
C ALA A 881 -10.53 31.77 -3.28
N GLU A 882 -9.34 31.72 -2.65
CA GLU A 882 -8.34 32.78 -2.74
C GLU A 882 -7.54 32.68 -4.06
N ILE A 883 -7.53 33.78 -4.80
CA ILE A 883 -6.90 33.95 -6.11
C ILE A 883 -5.82 35.03 -5.97
N ALA A 884 -4.57 34.67 -6.26
CA ALA A 884 -3.46 35.63 -6.27
C ALA A 884 -3.58 36.61 -7.45
N LEU A 885 -3.54 37.91 -7.17
CA LEU A 885 -3.62 38.98 -8.19
C LEU A 885 -2.25 39.53 -8.60
N GLY A 886 -1.18 39.18 -7.88
CA GLY A 886 0.19 39.63 -8.11
C GLY A 886 0.67 40.66 -7.07
N SER A 887 1.82 41.29 -7.32
CA SER A 887 2.42 42.29 -6.44
C SER A 887 2.30 43.71 -6.99
N PHE A 888 1.95 44.66 -6.12
CA PHE A 888 1.59 46.03 -6.51
C PHE A 888 2.23 47.09 -5.62
N ALA A 889 2.42 48.30 -6.17
CA ALA A 889 3.19 49.38 -5.54
C ALA A 889 2.62 49.84 -4.17
N ALA A 890 3.47 49.76 -3.15
CA ALA A 890 3.23 50.20 -1.79
C ALA A 890 3.13 51.73 -1.68
N GLY A 891 2.22 52.22 -0.84
CA GLY A 891 2.02 53.66 -0.61
C GLY A 891 1.12 54.36 -1.63
N GLY A 892 0.31 53.59 -2.37
CA GLY A 892 -0.71 54.08 -3.31
C GLY A 892 -2.05 53.38 -3.11
N ALA A 893 -3.11 53.94 -3.71
CA ALA A 893 -4.39 53.26 -3.84
C ALA A 893 -4.47 52.58 -5.20
N HIS A 894 -4.91 51.32 -5.21
CA HIS A 894 -5.11 50.51 -6.41
C HIS A 894 -6.60 50.30 -6.64
N GLU A 895 -7.05 50.43 -7.88
CA GLU A 895 -8.43 50.13 -8.28
C GLU A 895 -8.51 48.64 -8.60
N VAL A 896 -9.39 47.90 -7.92
CA VAL A 896 -9.68 46.50 -8.22
C VAL A 896 -11.11 46.43 -8.75
N VAL A 897 -11.30 45.90 -9.96
CA VAL A 897 -12.60 45.74 -10.60
C VAL A 897 -12.86 44.26 -10.82
N VAL A 898 -13.97 43.74 -10.30
CA VAL A 898 -14.43 42.36 -10.56
C VAL A 898 -15.65 42.45 -11.45
N GLN A 899 -15.58 41.88 -12.65
CA GLN A 899 -16.67 41.84 -13.62
C GLN A 899 -17.28 40.45 -13.65
N PHE A 900 -18.59 40.36 -13.45
CA PHE A 900 -19.35 39.14 -13.64
C PHE A 900 -19.89 39.09 -15.08
N LEU A 901 -19.64 38.00 -15.82
CA LEU A 901 -19.79 37.97 -17.29
C LEU A 901 -20.91 37.07 -17.84
N ASN A 902 -21.39 36.08 -17.09
CA ASN A 902 -22.31 35.06 -17.59
C ASN A 902 -23.54 34.86 -16.68
N ASP A 903 -24.09 35.93 -16.10
CA ASP A 903 -25.38 35.94 -15.39
C ASP A 903 -26.47 35.12 -16.10
N ALA A 904 -27.23 34.36 -15.29
CA ALA A 904 -28.37 33.56 -15.69
C ALA A 904 -29.43 33.54 -14.57
N TRP A 905 -30.42 34.43 -14.64
CA TRP A 905 -31.54 34.49 -13.69
C TRP A 905 -32.73 33.56 -14.08
N GLY A 906 -32.99 32.55 -13.25
CA GLY A 906 -34.10 31.60 -13.38
C GLY A 906 -35.44 32.02 -12.75
N GLY A 907 -35.48 33.11 -11.98
CA GLY A 907 -36.71 33.68 -11.41
C GLY A 907 -36.87 33.59 -9.89
N SER A 908 -35.93 32.94 -9.20
CA SER A 908 -35.77 32.90 -7.74
C SER A 908 -34.29 32.79 -7.36
N SER A 909 -33.92 33.19 -6.14
CA SER A 909 -32.55 33.11 -5.59
C SER A 909 -31.91 31.74 -5.79
N ASP A 910 -32.67 30.68 -5.51
CA ASP A 910 -32.23 29.28 -5.58
C ASP A 910 -32.06 28.79 -7.03
N THR A 911 -32.31 29.67 -8.00
CA THR A 911 -32.22 29.47 -9.44
C THR A 911 -31.50 30.64 -10.10
N ASP A 912 -30.45 31.14 -9.45
CA ASP A 912 -29.69 32.30 -9.88
C ASP A 912 -28.22 31.95 -9.97
N ARG A 913 -27.50 32.61 -10.88
CA ARG A 913 -26.05 32.50 -10.95
C ARG A 913 -25.47 33.79 -10.42
N ASN A 914 -24.93 33.74 -9.21
CA ASN A 914 -24.38 34.89 -8.51
C ASN A 914 -22.87 34.77 -8.33
N LEU A 915 -22.19 35.93 -8.36
CA LEU A 915 -20.77 36.06 -8.00
C LEU A 915 -20.63 36.88 -6.71
N TYR A 916 -19.70 36.49 -5.86
CA TYR A 916 -19.43 37.09 -4.55
C TYR A 916 -17.96 37.44 -4.43
N VAL A 917 -17.66 38.55 -3.76
CA VAL A 917 -16.30 38.90 -3.34
C VAL A 917 -16.25 38.83 -1.82
N GLU A 918 -15.63 37.78 -1.29
CA GLU A 918 -15.60 37.53 0.16
C GLU A 918 -14.55 38.40 0.86
N ASP A 919 -13.44 38.71 0.19
CA ASP A 919 -12.35 39.53 0.71
C ASP A 919 -11.38 39.98 -0.39
N ILE A 920 -10.60 41.02 -0.11
CA ILE A 920 -9.36 41.34 -0.84
C ILE A 920 -8.26 41.40 0.21
N ARG A 921 -7.15 40.69 0.00
CA ARG A 921 -6.05 40.59 0.98
C ARG A 921 -4.81 41.33 0.50
N ILE A 922 -4.07 41.89 1.44
CA ILE A 922 -2.74 42.49 1.23
C ILE A 922 -1.76 41.70 2.06
N ASN A 923 -0.82 41.00 1.42
CA ASN A 923 0.17 40.15 2.08
C ASN A 923 -0.47 39.10 3.03
N GLY A 924 -1.54 38.44 2.56
CA GLY A 924 -2.33 37.47 3.32
C GLY A 924 -3.24 38.08 4.39
N VAL A 925 -3.14 39.38 4.67
CA VAL A 925 -3.99 40.06 5.67
C VAL A 925 -5.27 40.56 5.00
N SER A 926 -6.41 40.17 5.56
CA SER A 926 -7.73 40.67 5.14
C SER A 926 -7.81 42.20 5.15
N THR A 927 -8.46 42.77 4.13
CA THR A 927 -8.79 44.21 4.14
C THR A 927 -10.27 44.47 4.47
N GLY A 928 -11.09 43.43 4.60
CA GLY A 928 -12.53 43.54 4.85
C GLY A 928 -13.30 44.20 3.70
N ASN A 929 -12.78 44.12 2.47
CA ASN A 929 -13.46 44.60 1.28
C ASN A 929 -14.27 43.46 0.67
N THR A 930 -15.58 43.45 0.96
CA THR A 930 -16.54 42.46 0.45
C THR A 930 -17.47 43.08 -0.59
N ALA A 931 -18.05 42.26 -1.46
CA ALA A 931 -19.24 42.60 -2.24
C ALA A 931 -20.23 41.43 -2.14
N ASP A 932 -21.28 41.66 -1.35
CA ASP A 932 -22.14 40.60 -0.81
C ASP A 932 -23.13 39.99 -1.83
N LEU A 933 -23.25 40.55 -3.04
CA LEU A 933 -23.98 39.97 -4.17
C LEU A 933 -23.70 40.71 -5.49
N LEU A 934 -23.37 39.98 -6.57
CA LEU A 934 -23.42 40.47 -7.96
C LEU A 934 -24.54 39.75 -8.71
N ASP A 935 -25.76 40.30 -8.62
CA ASP A 935 -27.05 39.76 -9.13
C ASP A 935 -27.29 40.02 -10.62
N GLY A 936 -26.22 40.05 -11.40
CA GLY A 936 -26.28 40.30 -12.83
C GLY A 936 -24.92 40.62 -13.44
N ASN A 937 -24.87 40.71 -14.78
CA ASN A 937 -23.65 41.12 -15.51
C ASN A 937 -23.24 42.56 -15.17
N CYS A 938 -22.49 42.72 -14.08
CA CYS A 938 -22.10 44.00 -13.49
C CYS A 938 -20.71 43.94 -12.84
N ASP A 939 -20.20 45.10 -12.46
CA ASP A 939 -18.84 45.31 -11.98
C ASP A 939 -18.86 45.71 -10.49
N ALA A 940 -18.21 44.94 -9.61
CA ALA A 940 -17.78 45.42 -8.30
C ALA A 940 -16.48 46.24 -8.45
N GLN A 941 -16.37 47.36 -7.73
CA GLN A 941 -15.20 48.24 -7.78
C GLN A 941 -14.72 48.61 -6.38
N PHE A 942 -13.44 48.34 -6.10
CA PHE A 942 -12.80 48.57 -4.82
C PHE A 942 -11.60 49.51 -4.97
N SER A 943 -11.33 50.31 -3.94
CA SER A 943 -10.13 51.16 -3.88
C SER A 943 -9.26 50.72 -2.71
N ILE A 944 -8.23 49.94 -3.01
CA ILE A 944 -7.39 49.24 -2.05
C ILE A 944 -6.16 50.08 -1.74
N ALA A 945 -6.11 50.65 -0.54
CA ALA A 945 -4.98 51.47 -0.09
C ALA A 945 -3.84 50.59 0.44
N VAL A 946 -2.81 50.37 -0.36
CA VAL A 946 -1.65 49.54 0.02
C VAL A 946 -0.71 50.37 0.90
N PRO A 947 -0.44 49.98 2.16
CA PRO A 947 0.45 50.72 3.05
C PRO A 947 1.87 50.84 2.48
N ALA A 948 2.58 51.92 2.79
CA ALA A 948 3.96 52.10 2.33
C ALA A 948 4.89 51.07 2.98
N ALA A 949 5.66 50.33 2.17
CA ALA A 949 6.58 49.30 2.64
C ALA A 949 7.64 49.91 3.57
N GLN A 950 7.64 49.48 4.84
CA GLN A 950 8.70 49.83 5.77
C GLN A 950 9.94 48.99 5.41
N ALA A 951 11.09 49.64 5.26
CA ALA A 951 12.30 49.00 4.76
C ALA A 951 12.79 47.90 5.70
N LEU A 952 12.83 46.65 5.21
CA LEU A 952 13.51 45.55 5.90
C LEU A 952 15.01 45.87 6.01
N VAL A 953 15.43 46.24 7.22
CA VAL A 953 16.84 46.27 7.60
C VAL A 953 17.23 44.86 8.02
N VAL A 954 18.24 44.29 7.36
CA VAL A 954 18.82 43.01 7.75
C VAL A 954 19.46 43.14 9.14
N ALA A 955 19.08 42.22 10.04
CA ALA A 955 19.50 42.02 11.43
C ALA A 955 18.71 42.75 12.55
N GLN A 956 18.49 42.01 13.64
CA GLN A 956 17.82 42.32 14.93
C GLN A 956 16.32 41.93 15.01
N PRO A 957 15.82 41.59 16.21
CA PRO A 957 16.10 40.41 17.02
C PRO A 957 14.94 39.38 16.93
N VAL A 958 14.92 38.34 17.78
CA VAL A 958 13.66 37.62 18.06
C VAL A 958 12.64 38.65 18.53
N ALA A 959 11.43 38.65 17.95
CA ALA A 959 10.36 39.55 18.37
C ALA A 959 10.12 39.36 19.88
N THR A 960 10.05 40.43 20.66
CA THR A 960 9.83 40.31 22.10
C THR A 960 8.38 40.04 22.45
N ASP A 961 7.47 40.35 21.52
CA ASP A 961 6.02 40.27 21.70
C ASP A 961 5.38 39.71 20.41
N ALA A 962 4.35 38.87 20.55
CA ALA A 962 3.54 38.29 19.48
C ALA A 962 2.08 38.71 19.65
N ALA A 963 1.36 38.90 18.54
CA ALA A 963 -0.06 39.24 18.57
C ALA A 963 -0.90 37.98 18.86
N LEU A 964 -1.85 38.08 19.79
CA LEU A 964 -2.84 37.03 20.04
C LEU A 964 -4.24 37.51 19.60
N SER A 965 -4.98 36.61 18.98
CA SER A 965 -6.41 36.73 18.70
C SER A 965 -7.13 35.40 18.97
N ILE A 966 -8.44 35.45 19.10
CA ILE A 966 -9.32 34.30 19.33
C ILE A 966 -10.54 34.43 18.41
N VAL A 967 -11.01 33.33 17.83
CA VAL A 967 -12.24 33.28 17.05
C VAL A 967 -13.34 32.72 17.93
N LEU A 968 -14.39 33.51 18.18
CA LEU A 968 -15.53 33.08 19.01
C LEU A 968 -16.82 33.01 18.18
N GLY A 969 -17.51 31.90 18.27
CA GLY A 969 -18.85 31.66 17.73
C GLY A 969 -19.88 31.46 18.84
N GLY A 970 -21.17 31.55 18.51
CA GLY A 970 -22.23 31.42 19.50
C GLY A 970 -23.59 31.04 18.92
N GLU A 971 -24.43 30.45 19.77
CA GLU A 971 -25.85 30.18 19.51
C GLU A 971 -26.71 31.17 20.30
N ALA A 972 -27.47 32.03 19.60
CA ALA A 972 -28.12 33.20 20.19
C ALA A 972 -29.52 32.91 20.80
N TRP A 973 -29.73 31.77 21.44
CA TRP A 973 -31.04 31.43 22.03
C TRP A 973 -31.36 32.26 23.28
N GLU A 974 -32.54 32.87 23.30
CA GLU A 974 -32.97 33.93 24.24
C GLU A 974 -32.00 35.13 24.42
N GLY A 975 -30.97 35.25 23.56
CA GLY A 975 -29.90 36.25 23.68
C GLY A 975 -28.53 35.70 23.25
N ASN A 976 -27.56 36.58 23.02
CA ASN A 976 -26.20 36.19 22.64
C ASN A 976 -25.42 35.63 23.85
N PRO A 977 -24.49 34.67 23.64
CA PRO A 977 -23.54 34.28 24.67
C PRO A 977 -22.64 35.46 25.09
N GLU A 978 -22.47 35.66 26.40
CA GLU A 978 -21.52 36.62 26.97
C GLU A 978 -20.24 35.90 27.38
N ALA A 979 -19.11 36.35 26.85
CA ALA A 979 -17.79 35.78 27.09
C ALA A 979 -16.84 36.77 27.79
N VAL A 980 -15.90 36.24 28.56
CA VAL A 980 -14.68 36.93 29.00
C VAL A 980 -13.49 36.11 28.56
N VAL A 981 -12.46 36.77 28.03
CA VAL A 981 -11.18 36.14 27.75
C VAL A 981 -10.10 36.80 28.60
N LEU A 982 -9.43 36.00 29.42
CA LEU A 982 -8.24 36.38 30.17
C LEU A 982 -7.01 35.87 29.43
N VAL A 983 -5.92 36.64 29.43
CA VAL A 983 -4.59 36.17 29.01
C VAL A 983 -3.63 36.40 30.17
N ASP A 984 -2.94 35.35 30.62
CA ASP A 984 -2.12 35.31 31.84
C ASP A 984 -2.86 35.89 33.08
N GLY A 985 -4.16 35.58 33.19
CA GLY A 985 -5.04 36.07 34.25
C GLY A 985 -5.46 37.56 34.13
N ALA A 986 -5.15 38.25 33.04
CA ALA A 986 -5.57 39.62 32.77
C ALA A 986 -6.69 39.69 31.71
N GLU A 987 -7.80 40.40 32.00
CA GLU A 987 -8.93 40.54 31.07
C GLU A 987 -8.51 41.26 29.77
N ALA A 988 -8.50 40.50 28.67
CA ALA A 988 -8.20 40.94 27.32
C ALA A 988 -9.47 41.23 26.51
N PHE A 989 -10.53 40.44 26.73
CA PHE A 989 -11.86 40.66 26.14
C PHE A 989 -12.99 40.46 27.15
N ARG A 990 -14.08 41.20 26.97
CA ARG A 990 -15.38 41.00 27.63
C ARG A 990 -16.49 41.55 26.74
N GLY A 991 -17.47 40.72 26.39
CA GLY A 991 -18.61 41.17 25.58
C GLY A 991 -19.58 40.06 25.18
N GLU A 992 -20.67 40.46 24.53
CA GLU A 992 -21.55 39.54 23.79
C GLU A 992 -20.83 39.04 22.52
N VAL A 993 -20.86 37.73 22.29
CA VAL A 993 -20.42 37.08 21.06
C VAL A 993 -21.62 37.00 20.14
N THR A 994 -21.68 37.92 19.18
CA THR A 994 -22.82 38.04 18.24
C THR A 994 -22.61 37.27 16.95
N ALA A 995 -21.45 36.65 16.76
CA ALA A 995 -21.14 35.85 15.58
C ALA A 995 -21.69 34.44 15.74
N SER A 996 -22.28 33.90 14.68
CA SER A 996 -22.85 32.55 14.73
C SER A 996 -21.75 31.50 14.57
N HIS A 997 -21.79 30.45 15.39
CA HIS A 997 -20.96 29.26 15.23
C HIS A 997 -21.13 28.65 13.81
N ALA A 998 -22.38 28.53 13.35
CA ALA A 998 -22.71 28.05 12.00
C ALA A 998 -22.13 28.91 10.83
N ASN A 999 -21.59 30.10 11.13
CA ASN A 999 -20.93 30.98 10.16
C ASN A 999 -19.41 31.16 10.45
N GLY A 1000 -18.81 30.29 11.28
CA GLY A 1000 -17.37 30.31 11.58
C GLY A 1000 -16.91 31.34 12.62
N GLY A 1001 -17.83 31.90 13.41
CA GLY A 1001 -17.51 32.85 14.47
C GLY A 1001 -16.93 34.19 13.98
N ALA A 1002 -16.28 34.94 14.89
CA ALA A 1002 -15.59 36.18 14.55
C ALA A 1002 -14.26 36.32 15.29
N GLU A 1003 -13.23 36.79 14.59
CA GLU A 1003 -11.90 37.00 15.16
C GLU A 1003 -11.84 38.28 16.03
N ILE A 1004 -11.38 38.11 17.26
CA ILE A 1004 -11.26 39.11 18.31
C ILE A 1004 -9.79 39.23 18.69
N SER A 1005 -9.21 40.42 18.55
CA SER A 1005 -7.82 40.66 18.98
C SER A 1005 -7.73 40.76 20.51
N LEU A 1006 -6.87 39.94 21.11
CA LEU A 1006 -6.59 39.93 22.55
C LEU A 1006 -5.42 40.85 22.94
N GLY A 1007 -4.59 41.24 21.96
CA GLY A 1007 -3.48 42.18 22.16
C GLY A 1007 -2.14 41.63 21.67
N SER A 1008 -1.06 42.01 22.36
CA SER A 1008 0.29 41.49 22.09
C SER A 1008 1.01 41.15 23.39
N PHE A 1009 1.59 39.95 23.45
CA PHE A 1009 2.11 39.30 24.66
C PHE A 1009 3.51 38.73 24.41
N ALA A 1010 4.29 38.51 25.47
CA ALA A 1010 5.73 38.29 25.37
C ALA A 1010 6.12 36.96 24.67
N ALA A 1011 6.64 37.05 23.45
CA ALA A 1011 6.97 35.89 22.62
C ALA A 1011 8.07 35.00 23.23
N GLY A 1012 7.99 33.70 22.97
CA GLY A 1012 8.91 32.67 23.47
C GLY A 1012 8.57 32.14 24.87
N SER A 1013 7.45 32.56 25.46
CA SER A 1013 6.84 31.95 26.65
C SER A 1013 5.48 31.34 26.28
N ALA A 1014 5.02 30.33 27.01
CA ALA A 1014 3.63 29.89 26.93
C ALA A 1014 2.72 30.86 27.69
N HIS A 1015 1.59 31.23 27.09
CA HIS A 1015 0.56 32.07 27.66
C HIS A 1015 -0.68 31.25 27.98
N GLU A 1016 -1.30 31.54 29.12
CA GLU A 1016 -2.57 30.95 29.55
C GLU A 1016 -3.72 31.81 29.02
N VAL A 1017 -4.59 31.27 28.17
CA VAL A 1017 -5.78 31.93 27.63
C VAL A 1017 -7.01 31.27 28.23
N VAL A 1018 -7.72 31.98 29.11
CA VAL A 1018 -8.93 31.47 29.79
C VAL A 1018 -10.16 32.08 29.15
N VAL A 1019 -11.09 31.27 28.64
CA VAL A 1019 -12.37 31.71 28.09
C VAL A 1019 -13.48 31.33 29.07
N GLN A 1020 -14.20 32.33 29.58
CA GLN A 1020 -15.30 32.16 30.54
C GLN A 1020 -16.64 32.43 29.85
N PHE A 1021 -17.53 31.45 29.84
CA PHE A 1021 -18.91 31.60 29.40
C PHE A 1021 -19.82 31.98 30.58
N LEU A 1022 -20.53 33.12 30.46
CA LEU A 1022 -21.13 33.80 31.63
C LEU A 1022 -22.65 33.79 31.72
N ASN A 1023 -23.37 33.45 30.64
CA ASN A 1023 -24.82 33.62 30.58
C ASN A 1023 -25.58 32.48 29.89
N ASP A 1024 -25.14 31.22 30.01
CA ASP A 1024 -25.87 30.06 29.45
C ASP A 1024 -27.37 30.05 29.83
N ALA A 1025 -28.18 29.58 28.88
CA ALA A 1025 -29.60 29.38 29.04
C ALA A 1025 -30.07 28.14 28.24
N TRP A 1026 -30.29 27.02 28.95
CA TRP A 1026 -30.82 25.78 28.37
C TRP A 1026 -32.36 25.71 28.34
N GLY A 1027 -32.94 25.49 27.15
CA GLY A 1027 -34.38 25.34 26.92
C GLY A 1027 -34.92 23.91 26.90
N GLY A 1028 -34.05 22.89 26.89
CA GLY A 1028 -34.42 21.46 26.91
C GLY A 1028 -34.19 20.68 25.60
N SER A 1029 -33.65 21.34 24.57
CA SER A 1029 -33.20 20.75 23.30
C SER A 1029 -32.12 21.64 22.67
N SER A 1030 -31.24 21.07 21.83
CA SER A 1030 -30.14 21.78 21.13
C SER A 1030 -30.59 23.07 20.44
N ASP A 1031 -31.69 22.99 19.69
CA ASP A 1031 -32.30 24.13 18.97
C ASP A 1031 -32.83 25.24 19.90
N THR A 1032 -32.73 25.01 21.21
CA THR A 1032 -33.17 25.89 22.29
C THR A 1032 -32.07 26.06 23.34
N ASP A 1033 -30.81 26.09 22.91
CA ASP A 1033 -29.66 26.26 23.79
C ASP A 1033 -28.87 27.53 23.47
N ARG A 1034 -28.19 28.07 24.48
CA ARG A 1034 -27.23 29.15 24.30
C ARG A 1034 -25.86 28.62 24.62
N ASN A 1035 -25.09 28.35 23.57
CA ASN A 1035 -23.74 27.82 23.64
C ASN A 1035 -22.72 28.86 23.16
N LEU A 1036 -21.51 28.81 23.72
CA LEU A 1036 -20.35 29.59 23.30
C LEU A 1036 -19.30 28.64 22.72
N TYR A 1037 -18.71 29.01 21.59
CA TYR A 1037 -17.71 28.21 20.88
C TYR A 1037 -16.42 28.99 20.74
N VAL A 1038 -15.30 28.31 21.01
CA VAL A 1038 -13.96 28.76 20.63
C VAL A 1038 -13.62 28.02 19.34
N GLU A 1039 -13.56 28.74 18.23
CA GLU A 1039 -13.32 28.17 16.89
C GLU A 1039 -11.82 28.08 16.57
N ASP A 1040 -11.00 28.96 17.16
CA ASP A 1040 -9.54 29.02 16.98
C ASP A 1040 -8.90 29.99 17.99
N ILE A 1041 -7.62 29.79 18.32
CA ILE A 1041 -6.75 30.84 18.87
C ILE A 1041 -5.61 31.05 17.88
N ARG A 1042 -5.21 32.30 17.67
CA ARG A 1042 -4.21 32.66 16.65
C ARG A 1042 -3.03 33.40 17.27
N ILE A 1043 -1.83 32.99 16.88
CA ILE A 1043 -0.58 33.70 17.18
C ILE A 1043 -0.06 34.30 15.89
N ASN A 1044 0.06 35.63 15.86
CA ASN A 1044 0.45 36.41 14.67
C ASN A 1044 -0.42 36.10 13.42
N GLY A 1045 -1.69 35.75 13.62
CA GLY A 1045 -2.63 35.37 12.55
C GLY A 1045 -2.53 33.90 12.09
N VAL A 1046 -1.64 33.10 12.68
CA VAL A 1046 -1.54 31.65 12.43
C VAL A 1046 -2.37 30.90 13.48
N SER A 1047 -3.25 30.01 13.04
CA SER A 1047 -4.05 29.12 13.89
C SER A 1047 -3.16 28.26 14.81
N THR A 1048 -3.59 28.08 16.05
CA THR A 1048 -3.04 27.10 17.00
C THR A 1048 -3.88 25.83 17.07
N GLY A 1049 -4.97 25.73 16.29
CA GLY A 1049 -5.91 24.61 16.33
C GLY A 1049 -6.68 24.48 17.65
N SER A 1050 -6.74 25.55 18.44
CA SER A 1050 -7.31 25.52 19.79
C SER A 1050 -8.81 25.80 19.76
N THR A 1051 -9.61 24.76 19.98
CA THR A 1051 -11.08 24.81 19.96
C THR A 1051 -11.71 24.34 21.27
N ALA A 1052 -12.94 24.78 21.58
CA ALA A 1052 -13.72 24.28 22.71
C ALA A 1052 -15.21 24.65 22.62
N ASP A 1053 -16.06 23.73 23.06
CA ASP A 1053 -17.52 23.92 23.15
C ASP A 1053 -17.93 24.17 24.62
N LEU A 1054 -18.41 25.38 24.91
CA LEU A 1054 -18.90 25.76 26.24
C LEU A 1054 -20.43 25.67 26.23
N LEU A 1055 -20.94 24.47 26.52
CA LEU A 1055 -22.37 24.14 26.55
C LEU A 1055 -23.08 24.49 27.89
N ALA A 1056 -22.38 25.17 28.79
CA ALA A 1056 -22.89 25.63 30.07
C ALA A 1056 -21.97 26.73 30.65
N ASN A 1057 -22.48 27.48 31.63
CA ASN A 1057 -21.66 28.47 32.35
C ASN A 1057 -20.40 27.82 32.97
N GLY A 1058 -19.23 28.27 32.56
CA GLY A 1058 -17.94 27.67 32.95
C GLY A 1058 -16.76 28.32 32.25
N ASP A 1059 -15.56 27.85 32.61
CA ASP A 1059 -14.29 28.36 32.11
C ASP A 1059 -13.56 27.23 31.35
N VAL A 1060 -12.84 27.55 30.27
CA VAL A 1060 -11.89 26.67 29.58
C VAL A 1060 -10.54 27.35 29.43
N ASP A 1061 -9.46 26.61 29.66
CA ASP A 1061 -8.09 27.11 29.69
C ASP A 1061 -7.27 26.54 28.51
N PHE A 1062 -6.57 27.41 27.77
CA PHE A 1062 -5.65 27.03 26.69
C PHE A 1062 -4.23 27.50 26.99
N TRP A 1063 -3.23 26.74 26.54
CA TRP A 1063 -1.81 27.11 26.66
C TRP A 1063 -1.19 27.27 25.27
N VAL A 1064 -0.82 28.50 24.91
CA VAL A 1064 -0.38 28.86 23.55
C VAL A 1064 1.02 29.49 23.54
N SER A 1065 1.85 29.14 22.57
CA SER A 1065 3.28 29.54 22.52
C SER A 1065 3.75 29.80 21.08
N THR A 1066 4.68 30.75 20.91
CA THR A 1066 5.31 31.05 19.61
C THR A 1066 6.43 30.07 19.23
N MET A 1067 6.69 29.07 20.06
CA MET A 1067 7.66 27.99 19.86
C MET A 1067 6.91 26.67 20.00
N PRO A 1068 7.28 25.60 19.26
CA PRO A 1068 6.70 24.28 19.46
C PRO A 1068 6.76 23.90 20.93
N ILE A 1069 5.61 23.55 21.52
CA ILE A 1069 5.54 23.10 22.90
C ILE A 1069 6.04 21.67 22.94
N ASP A 1070 7.35 21.52 23.14
CA ASP A 1070 7.98 20.28 23.56
C ASP A 1070 7.36 19.89 24.92
N SER A 1071 6.51 18.87 24.92
CA SER A 1071 5.76 18.40 26.10
C SER A 1071 6.63 17.57 27.06
N THR A 1072 7.93 17.82 27.10
CA THR A 1072 8.83 17.34 28.15
C THR A 1072 9.05 18.41 29.24
N PRO A 1073 8.70 18.16 30.52
CA PRO A 1073 9.05 19.06 31.61
C PRO A 1073 10.55 18.96 31.89
N SER A 1074 11.33 19.84 31.25
CA SER A 1074 12.78 19.90 31.42
C SER A 1074 13.17 20.26 32.86
N HIS A 1075 13.52 19.25 33.63
CA HIS A 1075 14.16 19.39 34.94
C HIS A 1075 15.55 20.00 34.78
N ASP A 1076 15.73 21.27 35.16
CA ASP A 1076 17.06 21.79 35.48
C ASP A 1076 17.06 22.47 36.86
N ALA A 1077 17.76 21.84 37.81
CA ALA A 1077 17.63 22.14 39.23
C ALA A 1077 18.82 22.94 39.77
N ALA A 1078 18.63 24.23 40.08
CA ALA A 1078 19.64 25.02 40.77
C ALA A 1078 19.08 26.04 41.80
N SER A 1079 18.98 25.58 43.05
CA SER A 1079 19.37 26.34 44.25
C SER A 1079 18.67 27.68 44.58
N PHE A 1080 17.59 27.65 45.35
CA PHE A 1080 17.42 28.53 46.53
C PHE A 1080 16.46 27.89 47.54
N GLY A 1081 16.84 27.84 48.82
CA GLY A 1081 16.02 27.23 49.87
C GLY A 1081 15.52 28.23 50.90
N MET A 1082 14.27 28.09 51.35
CA MET A 1082 13.88 28.37 52.74
C MET A 1082 12.50 27.79 53.14
N ILE A 1083 12.57 26.74 53.97
CA ILE A 1083 11.71 26.39 55.10
C ILE A 1083 10.66 27.45 55.55
N PHE A 1084 9.36 27.12 55.61
CA PHE A 1084 8.57 26.86 56.84
C PHE A 1084 7.03 26.80 56.62
N PHE A 1085 6.43 25.64 56.93
CA PHE A 1085 5.12 25.39 57.58
C PHE A 1085 3.84 26.17 57.19
N GLY A 1086 2.78 25.38 56.97
CA GLY A 1086 1.36 25.79 56.97
C GLY A 1086 0.47 24.56 57.05
#